data_AF-A0A2G6N5F3-F1
#
_entry.id   AF-A0A2G6N5F3-F1
#
_cell.length_a   1.000
_cell.length_b   1.000
_cell.length_c   1.000
_cell.angle_alpha   90.00
_cell.angle_beta   90.00
_cell.angle_gamma   90.00
#
_symmetry.space_group_name_H-M   'P 1'
#
loop_
_entity.id
_entity.type
_entity.pdbx_description
1 polymer ?
#
loop_
_entity_poly.entity_id
_entity_poly.type
_entity_poly.pdbx_seq_one_letter_code
_entity_poly.pdbx_strand_id
1 'polypeptide(L)'
;MRSLSKRLVALLLLLCLSSLPVAADMTVNVQDVTGQQVTFHQIPQRVVSIVPSVTEIICRIGADGALAGVTYHDVYPSRAAFKPVIGGYFAPSVERIAGLNPEVVFLEDLHQPVVDALGGNEGMHLIRLPLSTFDDLYKTIRLLGKLFAKEPAAEKLIRDIRADLDHTAQKVAGIPSGQRLRVMRLMGRDKVMTPGDDSFQNEMIRRAGGIAPKLGKAGNNVSVTLEEWQAFNPQVLYGCGDDRRAAMKLLDRPGWREVDAVKNGRIRYFPCDLTCRLASRSGYFVSCLAANLYGEQFVDLPTVRSSGRTASRPVPLDLDYVKSSEIVESVVNDYIHKTLLIHLKRPMAVSSTLEGFREKINHVGNSYSPPQVWGLYYHIGLDTSRRQLMESIGRDPVDTSLLFTGANMDNLSVQRQHFKQMSVYALVTAGVRSNAVRMAEDVGAWYEPGTINIIILANMRLSPRAMNRAIISATEAKTAALQDLDIRSSYTAVRNPATGTGTDNIIVVQGTGTSIDNAGGHSKMGELIARAVYAGVQDAIFKQNGIVSKRHLMHRLKDRKISLLGLVGDCTCGLAGSQLTRALEPLLMDPARAGFVEAALAISDGYERGLVSDLTGFSMWCDRTAADIAGGPITSPVDFSYSRTLPPVLKMAFDALLNGAAARMDSAASAQ
;
A
#
# COMPACT_ATOMS: atom_id res chain seq x y z
N MET A 1 -48.02 -44.67 -10.73
CA MET A 1 -47.31 -43.54 -10.08
C MET A 1 -46.14 -43.91 -9.16
N ARG A 2 -45.89 -45.19 -8.80
CA ARG A 2 -44.74 -45.57 -7.93
C ARG A 2 -43.45 -46.01 -8.64
N SER A 3 -43.45 -46.23 -9.96
CA SER A 3 -42.23 -46.62 -10.70
C SER A 3 -41.47 -45.46 -11.36
N LEU A 4 -42.13 -44.30 -11.54
CA LEU A 4 -41.50 -43.10 -12.13
C LEU A 4 -40.55 -42.39 -11.14
N SER A 5 -40.81 -42.45 -9.83
CA SER A 5 -39.97 -41.75 -8.83
C SER A 5 -38.63 -42.44 -8.59
N LYS A 6 -38.55 -43.77 -8.72
CA LYS A 6 -37.29 -44.51 -8.53
C LYS A 6 -36.29 -44.28 -9.67
N ARG A 7 -36.78 -44.09 -10.90
CA ARG A 7 -35.91 -43.77 -12.06
C ARG A 7 -35.42 -42.32 -12.03
N LEU A 8 -36.22 -41.38 -11.52
CA LEU A 8 -35.81 -39.97 -11.40
C LEU A 8 -34.77 -39.76 -10.28
N VAL A 9 -34.90 -40.47 -9.15
CA VAL A 9 -33.92 -40.44 -8.05
C VAL A 9 -32.61 -41.12 -8.44
N ALA A 10 -32.66 -42.21 -9.21
CA ALA A 10 -31.46 -42.84 -9.75
C ALA A 10 -30.74 -41.94 -10.79
N LEU A 11 -31.48 -41.21 -11.62
CA LEU A 11 -30.90 -40.26 -12.59
C LEU A 11 -30.25 -39.04 -11.88
N LEU A 12 -30.86 -38.54 -10.80
CA LEU A 12 -30.30 -37.46 -9.97
C LEU A 12 -29.06 -37.89 -9.18
N LEU A 13 -29.00 -39.14 -8.72
CA LEU A 13 -27.80 -39.68 -8.07
C LEU A 13 -26.65 -39.94 -9.06
N LEU A 14 -26.94 -40.35 -10.31
CA LEU A 14 -25.94 -40.48 -11.36
C LEU A 14 -25.43 -39.12 -11.89
N LEU A 15 -26.25 -38.07 -11.90
CA LEU A 15 -25.85 -36.71 -12.26
C LEU A 15 -25.06 -35.98 -11.17
N CYS A 16 -25.14 -36.42 -9.90
CA CYS A 16 -24.30 -35.93 -8.80
C CYS A 16 -22.94 -36.65 -8.69
N LEU A 17 -22.72 -37.74 -9.42
CA LEU A 17 -21.46 -38.52 -9.37
C LEU A 17 -20.49 -38.20 -10.52
N SER A 18 -20.86 -37.35 -11.48
CA SER A 18 -20.03 -37.01 -12.65
C SER A 18 -19.29 -35.67 -12.55
N SER A 19 -19.18 -35.08 -11.35
CA SER A 19 -18.34 -33.90 -11.10
C SER A 19 -17.40 -34.13 -9.93
N LEU A 20 -16.67 -35.24 -9.94
CA LEU A 20 -15.38 -35.26 -9.25
C LEU A 20 -14.47 -34.29 -10.03
N PRO A 21 -13.85 -33.28 -9.38
CA PRO A 21 -12.84 -32.49 -10.05
C PRO A 21 -11.77 -33.48 -10.51
N VAL A 22 -11.53 -33.55 -11.82
CA VAL A 22 -10.33 -34.19 -12.34
C VAL A 22 -9.19 -33.44 -11.65
N ALA A 23 -8.54 -34.07 -10.67
CA ALA A 23 -7.30 -33.57 -10.13
C ALA A 23 -6.37 -33.49 -11.33
N ALA A 24 -6.10 -32.26 -11.79
CA ALA A 24 -5.08 -32.07 -12.80
C ALA A 24 -3.81 -32.71 -12.24
N ASP A 25 -3.29 -33.68 -12.96
CA ASP A 25 -2.08 -34.42 -12.61
C ASP A 25 -0.90 -33.44 -12.76
N MET A 26 -0.75 -32.58 -11.75
CA MET A 26 0.23 -31.51 -11.73
C MET A 26 1.54 -32.14 -11.30
N THR A 27 2.54 -32.18 -12.18
CA THR A 27 3.90 -32.58 -11.80
C THR A 27 4.81 -31.38 -11.91
N VAL A 28 5.22 -30.82 -10.76
CA VAL A 28 6.16 -29.70 -10.69
C VAL A 28 7.40 -30.14 -9.94
N ASN A 29 8.53 -30.14 -10.63
CA ASN A 29 9.83 -30.43 -10.04
C ASN A 29 10.50 -29.12 -9.61
N VAL A 30 10.86 -29.04 -8.33
CA VAL A 30 11.59 -27.91 -7.76
C VAL A 30 12.73 -28.44 -6.93
N GLN A 31 13.91 -27.85 -7.08
CA GLN A 31 15.04 -28.16 -6.21
C GLN A 31 14.90 -27.39 -4.91
N ASP A 32 15.02 -28.07 -3.77
CA ASP A 32 15.08 -27.43 -2.46
C ASP A 32 16.52 -27.05 -2.06
N VAL A 33 16.68 -26.39 -0.91
CA VAL A 33 18.01 -25.97 -0.41
C VAL A 33 18.95 -27.11 -0.03
N THR A 34 18.46 -28.34 0.11
CA THR A 34 19.29 -29.53 0.38
C THR A 34 19.85 -30.14 -0.91
N GLY A 35 19.41 -29.63 -2.07
CA GLY A 35 19.73 -30.17 -3.38
C GLY A 35 18.78 -31.28 -3.83
N GLN A 36 17.82 -31.68 -2.99
CA GLN A 36 16.81 -32.67 -3.30
C GLN A 36 15.85 -32.13 -4.37
N GLN A 37 15.56 -32.97 -5.38
CA GLN A 37 14.46 -32.71 -6.32
C GLN A 37 13.14 -33.06 -5.63
N VAL A 38 12.33 -32.04 -5.37
CA VAL A 38 11.00 -32.17 -4.80
C VAL A 38 9.99 -32.17 -5.94
N THR A 39 9.26 -33.27 -6.07
CA THR A 39 8.17 -33.40 -7.05
C THR A 39 6.84 -33.16 -6.34
N PHE A 40 6.19 -32.05 -6.68
CA PHE A 40 4.84 -31.76 -6.23
C PHE A 40 3.84 -32.40 -7.19
N HIS A 41 3.04 -33.33 -6.67
CA HIS A 41 1.90 -33.95 -7.36
C HIS A 41 0.56 -33.23 -7.10
N GLN A 42 0.55 -32.35 -6.09
CA GLN A 42 -0.61 -31.58 -5.65
C GLN A 42 -0.19 -30.14 -5.32
N ILE A 43 -1.15 -29.22 -5.38
CA ILE A 43 -0.93 -27.81 -5.03
C ILE A 43 -0.66 -27.73 -3.51
N PRO A 44 0.48 -27.17 -3.06
CA PRO A 44 0.73 -26.98 -1.63
C PRO A 44 -0.30 -26.02 -1.03
N GLN A 45 -0.86 -26.38 0.12
CA GLN A 45 -1.95 -25.65 0.78
C GLN A 45 -1.48 -24.79 1.95
N ARG A 46 -0.32 -25.09 2.54
CA ARG A 46 0.29 -24.34 3.64
C ARG A 46 1.69 -23.87 3.28
N VAL A 47 1.77 -22.65 2.79
CA VAL A 47 3.04 -22.03 2.36
C VAL A 47 3.36 -20.82 3.22
N VAL A 48 4.62 -20.71 3.64
CA VAL A 48 5.16 -19.51 4.26
C VAL A 48 6.04 -18.78 3.24
N SER A 49 5.83 -17.48 3.10
CA SER A 49 6.71 -16.62 2.30
C SER A 49 7.44 -15.67 3.23
N ILE A 50 8.76 -15.81 3.31
CA ILE A 50 9.62 -14.84 4.03
C ILE A 50 10.22 -13.80 3.07
N VAL A 51 9.77 -13.78 1.81
CA VAL A 51 10.29 -12.91 0.74
C VAL A 51 9.14 -12.04 0.21
N PRO A 52 9.14 -10.72 0.47
CA PRO A 52 7.96 -9.91 0.18
C PRO A 52 7.57 -9.76 -1.30
N SER A 53 8.52 -9.93 -2.22
CA SER A 53 8.25 -10.00 -3.66
C SER A 53 7.53 -11.30 -4.06
N VAL A 54 7.88 -12.42 -3.44
CA VAL A 54 7.22 -13.72 -3.66
C VAL A 54 5.77 -13.68 -3.14
N THR A 55 5.56 -13.12 -1.94
CA THR A 55 4.21 -12.90 -1.39
C THR A 55 3.34 -12.09 -2.35
N GLU A 56 3.89 -11.01 -2.91
CA GLU A 56 3.19 -10.15 -3.87
C GLU A 56 2.80 -10.93 -5.13
N ILE A 57 3.71 -11.74 -5.69
CA ILE A 57 3.44 -12.57 -6.88
C ILE A 57 2.35 -13.61 -6.59
N ILE A 58 2.43 -14.35 -5.48
CA ILE A 58 1.44 -15.37 -5.09
C ILE A 58 0.03 -14.76 -5.00
N CYS A 59 -0.08 -13.58 -4.38
CA CYS A 59 -1.36 -12.88 -4.30
C CYS A 59 -1.87 -12.45 -5.68
N ARG A 60 -0.99 -11.96 -6.56
CA ARG A 60 -1.36 -11.44 -7.88
C ARG A 60 -1.79 -12.52 -8.87
N ILE A 61 -1.28 -13.74 -8.74
CA ILE A 61 -1.74 -14.89 -9.52
C ILE A 61 -3.00 -15.54 -8.93
N GLY A 62 -3.51 -15.05 -7.80
CA GLY A 62 -4.72 -15.55 -7.14
C GLY A 62 -4.49 -16.84 -6.34
N ALA A 63 -3.28 -17.03 -5.80
CA ALA A 63 -2.90 -18.17 -4.96
C ALA A 63 -2.77 -17.78 -3.47
N ASP A 64 -3.32 -16.63 -3.06
CA ASP A 64 -3.24 -16.14 -1.67
C ASP A 64 -3.91 -17.07 -0.63
N GLY A 65 -4.79 -17.98 -1.07
CA GLY A 65 -5.40 -19.00 -0.22
C GLY A 65 -4.38 -19.94 0.44
N ALA A 66 -3.28 -20.25 -0.24
CA ALA A 66 -2.24 -21.15 0.25
C ALA A 66 -1.26 -20.50 1.25
N LEU A 67 -1.25 -19.16 1.34
CA LEU A 67 -0.36 -18.43 2.25
C LEU A 67 -0.80 -18.61 3.71
N ALA A 68 0.03 -19.29 4.51
CA ALA A 68 -0.15 -19.52 5.94
C ALA A 68 0.61 -18.49 6.79
N GLY A 69 1.68 -17.88 6.28
CA GLY A 69 2.47 -16.88 7.01
C GLY A 69 3.25 -15.95 6.08
N VAL A 70 3.39 -14.70 6.51
CA VAL A 70 4.06 -13.62 5.77
C VAL A 70 4.94 -12.78 6.71
N THR A 71 5.83 -11.97 6.17
CA THR A 71 6.59 -10.99 6.96
C THR A 71 5.75 -9.76 7.27
N TYR A 72 6.12 -8.95 8.26
CA TYR A 72 5.43 -7.66 8.48
C TYR A 72 5.70 -6.64 7.34
N HIS A 73 6.57 -6.95 6.38
CA HIS A 73 6.80 -6.11 5.19
C HIS A 73 5.79 -6.37 4.06
N ASP A 74 4.97 -7.41 4.20
CA ASP A 74 3.94 -7.82 3.25
C ASP A 74 2.65 -7.03 3.42
N VAL A 75 2.65 -5.81 2.86
CA VAL A 75 1.53 -4.87 2.96
C VAL A 75 0.73 -4.73 1.66
N TYR A 76 1.18 -5.38 0.58
CA TYR A 76 0.53 -5.38 -0.73
C TYR A 76 0.66 -6.77 -1.38
N PRO A 77 -0.37 -7.27 -2.08
CA PRO A 77 -1.74 -6.74 -2.16
C PRO A 77 -2.49 -6.76 -0.81
N SER A 78 -3.62 -6.08 -0.74
CA SER A 78 -4.39 -5.91 0.50
C SER A 78 -4.74 -7.21 1.23
N ARG A 79 -4.89 -8.32 0.49
CA ARG A 79 -5.16 -9.66 1.05
C ARG A 79 -4.07 -10.19 1.98
N ALA A 80 -2.81 -9.73 1.83
CA ALA A 80 -1.72 -10.11 2.72
C ALA A 80 -1.93 -9.57 4.16
N ALA A 81 -2.73 -8.51 4.34
CA ALA A 81 -2.94 -7.86 5.63
C ALA A 81 -3.62 -8.74 6.69
N PHE A 82 -4.27 -9.83 6.28
CA PHE A 82 -4.93 -10.78 7.18
C PHE A 82 -4.07 -12.00 7.54
N LYS A 83 -2.89 -12.13 6.93
CA LYS A 83 -2.05 -13.31 7.12
C LYS A 83 -1.25 -13.21 8.42
N PRO A 84 -1.03 -14.33 9.13
CA PRO A 84 -0.15 -14.37 10.29
C PRO A 84 1.24 -13.81 9.97
N VAL A 85 1.74 -12.95 10.85
CA VAL A 85 3.07 -12.35 10.71
C VAL A 85 4.11 -13.26 11.37
N ILE A 86 5.09 -13.72 10.60
CA ILE A 86 6.15 -14.64 11.06
C ILE A 86 7.48 -13.95 11.37
N GLY A 87 7.49 -12.62 11.51
CA GLY A 87 8.69 -11.81 11.76
C GLY A 87 9.06 -10.89 10.60
N GLY A 88 10.29 -10.41 10.59
CA GLY A 88 10.83 -9.53 9.55
C GLY A 88 11.42 -10.27 8.37
N TYR A 89 11.71 -9.52 7.29
CA TYR A 89 12.48 -10.04 6.16
C TYR A 89 13.92 -10.33 6.58
N PHE A 90 14.56 -9.43 7.33
CA PHE A 90 15.93 -9.64 7.79
C PHE A 90 16.05 -10.56 9.02
N ALA A 91 14.96 -10.72 9.78
CA ALA A 91 14.92 -11.52 11.01
C ALA A 91 13.60 -12.30 11.13
N PRO A 92 13.37 -13.30 10.26
CA PRO A 92 12.21 -14.18 10.37
C PRO A 92 12.27 -15.04 11.64
N SER A 93 11.11 -15.33 12.25
CA SER A 93 10.99 -16.13 13.47
C SER A 93 10.86 -17.62 13.12
N VAL A 94 11.95 -18.36 13.31
CA VAL A 94 12.02 -19.82 13.09
C VAL A 94 10.91 -20.56 13.84
N GLU A 95 10.69 -20.23 15.12
CA GLU A 95 9.66 -20.84 15.96
C GLU A 95 8.25 -20.64 15.39
N ARG A 96 7.91 -19.41 14.96
CA ARG A 96 6.60 -19.13 14.35
C ARG A 96 6.44 -19.84 13.02
N ILE A 97 7.50 -19.92 12.22
CA ILE A 97 7.47 -20.63 10.94
C ILE A 97 7.17 -22.12 11.19
N ALA A 98 7.92 -22.75 12.09
CA ALA A 98 7.72 -24.16 12.45
C ALA A 98 6.31 -24.42 13.03
N GLY A 99 5.82 -23.51 13.88
CA GLY A 99 4.49 -23.61 14.49
C GLY A 99 3.31 -23.56 13.51
N LEU A 100 3.54 -23.08 12.27
CA LEU A 100 2.53 -23.10 11.20
C LEU A 100 2.48 -24.43 10.42
N ASN A 101 3.42 -25.34 10.67
CA ASN A 101 3.58 -26.61 9.96
C ASN A 101 3.47 -26.48 8.42
N PRO A 102 4.31 -25.66 7.78
CA PRO A 102 4.24 -25.40 6.35
C PRO A 102 4.82 -26.55 5.53
N GLU A 103 4.22 -26.78 4.37
CA GLU A 103 4.75 -27.71 3.35
C GLU A 103 5.92 -27.08 2.58
N VAL A 104 5.86 -25.75 2.40
CA VAL A 104 6.87 -24.98 1.66
C VAL A 104 7.18 -23.67 2.38
N VAL A 105 8.46 -23.33 2.46
CA VAL A 105 8.94 -22.00 2.85
C VAL A 105 9.74 -21.39 1.71
N PHE A 106 9.28 -20.25 1.19
CA PHE A 106 10.01 -19.50 0.16
C PHE A 106 10.99 -18.52 0.77
N LEU A 107 12.25 -18.60 0.36
CA LEU A 107 13.36 -17.82 0.91
C LEU A 107 14.35 -17.33 -0.16
N GLU A 108 15.34 -16.56 0.29
CA GLU A 108 16.43 -15.95 -0.51
C GLU A 108 17.76 -16.21 0.22
N ASP A 109 18.88 -15.86 -0.40
CA ASP A 109 20.21 -16.22 0.11
C ASP A 109 20.56 -15.64 1.49
N LEU A 110 19.99 -14.49 1.81
CA LEU A 110 20.05 -13.85 3.14
C LEU A 110 19.55 -14.77 4.26
N HIS A 111 18.61 -15.67 3.99
CA HIS A 111 17.90 -16.44 5.00
C HIS A 111 18.59 -17.76 5.37
N GLN A 112 19.92 -17.84 5.23
CA GLN A 112 20.71 -19.02 5.64
C GLN A 112 20.41 -19.48 7.08
N PRO A 113 20.26 -18.58 8.09
CA PRO A 113 19.91 -19.02 9.43
C PRO A 113 18.59 -19.79 9.55
N VAL A 114 17.62 -19.52 8.66
CA VAL A 114 16.36 -20.28 8.59
C VAL A 114 16.62 -21.67 8.01
N VAL A 115 17.49 -21.76 7.00
CA VAL A 115 17.89 -23.04 6.41
C VAL A 115 18.60 -23.90 7.43
N ASP A 116 19.53 -23.33 8.19
CA ASP A 116 20.29 -24.06 9.21
C ASP A 116 19.36 -24.61 10.31
N ALA A 117 18.34 -23.85 10.69
CA ALA A 117 17.41 -24.24 11.75
C ALA A 117 16.30 -25.19 11.26
N LEU A 118 15.85 -25.07 10.01
CA LEU A 118 14.66 -25.74 9.52
C LEU A 118 14.90 -26.78 8.42
N GLY A 119 16.08 -26.82 7.80
CA GLY A 119 16.35 -27.61 6.60
C GLY A 119 16.29 -29.13 6.80
N GLY A 120 16.36 -29.61 8.04
CA GLY A 120 16.24 -31.03 8.37
C GLY A 120 14.82 -31.50 8.73
N ASN A 121 13.79 -30.64 8.66
CA ASN A 121 12.44 -31.03 9.03
C ASN A 121 11.77 -31.83 7.91
N GLU A 122 11.45 -33.09 8.22
CA GLU A 122 10.69 -33.96 7.31
C GLU A 122 9.30 -33.36 7.03
N GLY A 123 8.95 -33.25 5.74
CA GLY A 123 7.66 -32.70 5.29
C GLY A 123 7.61 -31.19 5.07
N MET A 124 8.72 -30.47 5.29
CA MET A 124 8.84 -29.04 4.96
C MET A 124 9.95 -28.83 3.93
N HIS A 125 9.59 -28.27 2.78
CA HIS A 125 10.53 -27.96 1.72
C HIS A 125 10.91 -26.47 1.74
N LEU A 126 12.21 -26.19 1.85
CA LEU A 126 12.73 -24.83 1.77
C LEU A 126 13.16 -24.54 0.33
N ILE A 127 12.52 -23.56 -0.31
CA ILE A 127 12.74 -23.26 -1.74
C ILE A 127 13.34 -21.86 -1.89
N ARG A 128 14.53 -21.78 -2.49
CA ARG A 128 15.20 -20.51 -2.83
C ARG A 128 14.63 -19.93 -4.12
N LEU A 129 14.20 -18.67 -4.08
CA LEU A 129 13.70 -17.94 -5.24
C LEU A 129 14.52 -16.65 -5.43
N PRO A 130 15.60 -16.67 -6.24
CA PRO A 130 16.37 -15.46 -6.50
C PRO A 130 15.52 -14.47 -7.31
N LEU A 131 15.59 -13.18 -6.96
CA LEU A 131 14.85 -12.10 -7.63
C LEU A 131 15.77 -10.89 -7.91
N SER A 132 16.93 -11.19 -8.48
CA SER A 132 17.99 -10.20 -8.75
C SER A 132 17.85 -9.55 -10.14
N THR A 133 17.22 -10.22 -11.10
CA THR A 133 17.04 -9.73 -12.48
C THR A 133 15.58 -9.85 -12.96
N PHE A 134 15.21 -9.12 -14.01
CA PHE A 134 13.88 -9.27 -14.63
C PHE A 134 13.64 -10.69 -15.18
N ASP A 135 14.68 -11.39 -15.62
CA ASP A 135 14.57 -12.78 -16.06
C ASP A 135 14.26 -13.71 -14.88
N ASP A 136 14.88 -13.49 -13.73
CA ASP A 136 14.56 -14.22 -12.50
C ASP A 136 13.11 -13.96 -12.06
N LEU A 137 12.64 -12.71 -12.18
CA LEU A 137 11.25 -12.34 -11.92
C LEU A 137 10.30 -13.16 -12.81
N TYR A 138 10.55 -13.22 -14.13
CA TYR A 138 9.69 -13.99 -15.04
C TYR A 138 9.75 -15.50 -14.79
N LYS A 139 10.94 -16.05 -14.49
CA LYS A 139 11.10 -17.47 -14.13
C LYS A 139 10.33 -17.80 -12.84
N THR A 140 10.45 -16.95 -11.83
CA THR A 140 9.77 -17.10 -10.54
C THR A 140 8.25 -17.02 -10.70
N ILE A 141 7.73 -16.05 -11.48
CA ILE A 141 6.29 -15.97 -11.76
C ILE A 141 5.79 -17.24 -12.44
N ARG A 142 6.52 -17.79 -13.42
CA ARG A 142 6.14 -19.05 -14.09
C ARG A 142 6.19 -20.25 -13.16
N LEU A 143 7.23 -20.34 -12.32
CA LEU A 143 7.38 -21.42 -11.35
C LEU A 143 6.21 -21.43 -10.37
N LEU A 144 5.89 -20.27 -9.77
CA LEU A 144 4.75 -20.14 -8.87
C LEU A 144 3.42 -20.39 -9.61
N GLY A 145 3.31 -19.93 -10.87
CA GLY A 145 2.19 -20.23 -11.74
C GLY A 145 1.95 -21.72 -11.89
N LYS A 146 3.00 -22.51 -12.16
CA LYS A 146 2.91 -23.97 -12.25
C LYS A 146 2.57 -24.60 -10.90
N LEU A 147 3.30 -24.22 -9.84
CA LEU A 147 3.16 -24.80 -8.50
C LEU A 147 1.74 -24.64 -7.93
N PHE A 148 1.05 -23.55 -8.28
CA PHE A 148 -0.31 -23.26 -7.80
C PHE A 148 -1.41 -23.50 -8.85
N ALA A 149 -1.09 -24.09 -10.01
CA ALA A 149 -2.01 -24.27 -11.15
C ALA A 149 -2.70 -22.94 -11.57
N LYS A 150 -1.90 -21.88 -11.69
CA LYS A 150 -2.26 -20.50 -12.06
C LYS A 150 -1.49 -20.00 -13.28
N GLU A 151 -1.06 -20.87 -14.19
CA GLU A 151 -0.28 -20.53 -15.37
C GLU A 151 -0.92 -19.43 -16.24
N PRO A 152 -2.24 -19.44 -16.52
CA PRO A 152 -2.87 -18.36 -17.29
C PRO A 152 -2.75 -16.99 -16.60
N ALA A 153 -2.87 -16.96 -15.27
CA ALA A 153 -2.73 -15.74 -14.48
C ALA A 153 -1.26 -15.28 -14.39
N ALA A 154 -0.33 -16.22 -14.25
CA ALA A 154 1.11 -15.96 -14.27
C ALA A 154 1.57 -15.37 -15.61
N GLU A 155 1.19 -15.98 -16.73
CA GLU A 155 1.52 -15.47 -18.05
C GLU A 155 0.83 -14.13 -18.35
N LYS A 156 -0.40 -13.92 -17.85
CA LYS A 156 -1.02 -12.59 -17.91
C LYS A 156 -0.19 -11.55 -17.15
N LEU A 157 0.25 -11.87 -15.93
CA LEU A 157 1.06 -10.96 -15.13
C LEU A 157 2.38 -10.61 -15.83
N ILE A 158 3.05 -11.58 -16.45
CA ILE A 158 4.26 -11.34 -17.24
C ILE A 158 3.99 -10.42 -18.43
N ARG A 159 2.89 -10.67 -19.17
CA ARG A 159 2.47 -9.80 -20.28
C ARG A 159 2.19 -8.38 -19.83
N ASP A 160 1.49 -8.20 -18.71
CA ASP A 160 1.19 -6.87 -18.16
C ASP A 160 2.49 -6.12 -17.80
N ILE A 161 3.44 -6.77 -17.12
CA ILE A 161 4.74 -6.17 -16.77
C ILE A 161 5.52 -5.75 -18.02
N ARG A 162 5.58 -6.64 -19.04
CA ARG A 162 6.27 -6.35 -20.30
C ARG A 162 5.61 -5.20 -21.06
N ALA A 163 4.28 -5.19 -21.13
CA ALA A 163 3.54 -4.13 -21.81
C ALA A 163 3.81 -2.74 -21.18
N ASP A 164 3.93 -2.64 -19.86
CA ASP A 164 4.29 -1.40 -19.18
C ASP A 164 5.73 -0.94 -19.53
N LEU A 165 6.67 -1.89 -19.58
CA LEU A 165 8.07 -1.63 -19.94
C LEU A 165 8.21 -1.20 -21.40
N ASP A 166 7.56 -1.92 -22.32
CA ASP A 166 7.59 -1.64 -23.76
C ASP A 166 6.94 -0.29 -24.06
N HIS A 167 5.82 0.01 -23.40
CA HIS A 167 5.17 1.30 -23.50
C HIS A 167 6.09 2.44 -23.05
N THR A 168 6.74 2.27 -21.89
CA THR A 168 7.68 3.27 -21.38
C THR A 168 8.88 3.43 -22.33
N ALA A 169 9.41 2.33 -22.86
CA ALA A 169 10.52 2.33 -23.81
C ALA A 169 10.17 3.11 -25.09
N GLN A 170 8.98 2.91 -25.64
CA GLN A 170 8.48 3.68 -26.81
C GLN A 170 8.39 5.18 -26.50
N LYS A 171 7.89 5.54 -25.32
CA LYS A 171 7.74 6.95 -24.93
C LYS A 171 9.09 7.65 -24.72
N VAL A 172 10.04 6.99 -24.06
CA VAL A 172 11.38 7.57 -23.82
C VAL A 172 12.31 7.48 -25.04
N ALA A 173 11.95 6.75 -26.08
CA ALA A 173 12.70 6.72 -27.34
C ALA A 173 12.72 8.08 -28.04
N GLY A 174 11.68 8.90 -27.83
CA GLY A 174 11.61 10.27 -28.32
C GLY A 174 12.53 11.26 -27.58
N ILE A 175 13.16 10.85 -26.47
CA ILE A 175 14.06 11.71 -25.69
C ILE A 175 15.49 11.61 -26.28
N PRO A 176 16.05 12.72 -26.82
CA PRO A 176 17.40 12.74 -27.36
C PRO A 176 18.44 12.30 -26.32
N SER A 177 19.50 11.62 -26.76
CA SER A 177 20.56 11.12 -25.86
C SER A 177 21.18 12.23 -24.99
N GLY A 178 21.40 13.42 -25.56
CA GLY A 178 21.93 14.59 -24.85
C GLY A 178 20.96 15.23 -23.83
N GLN A 179 19.68 14.85 -23.84
CA GLN A 179 18.67 15.32 -22.89
C GLN A 179 18.35 14.28 -21.80
N ARG A 180 18.96 13.09 -21.87
CA ARG A 180 18.74 12.06 -20.84
C ARG A 180 19.38 12.47 -19.52
N LEU A 181 18.63 12.30 -18.44
CA LEU A 181 19.06 12.75 -17.12
C LEU A 181 19.94 11.70 -16.44
N ARG A 182 21.00 12.16 -15.76
CA ARG A 182 21.80 11.35 -14.84
C ARG A 182 21.01 11.12 -13.55
N VAL A 183 20.73 9.87 -13.24
CA VAL A 183 19.87 9.47 -12.11
C VAL A 183 20.63 8.56 -11.18
N MET A 184 20.55 8.80 -9.87
CA MET A 184 21.13 7.91 -8.86
C MET A 184 20.09 7.58 -7.78
N ARG A 185 20.08 6.31 -7.34
CA ARG A 185 19.28 5.85 -6.21
C ARG A 185 20.05 6.00 -4.91
N LEU A 186 19.43 6.60 -3.90
CA LEU A 186 20.02 6.72 -2.56
C LEU A 186 19.60 5.54 -1.67
N MET A 187 20.58 4.90 -1.03
CA MET A 187 20.39 3.74 -0.15
C MET A 187 21.10 3.83 1.20
N GLY A 188 21.78 4.94 1.49
CA GLY A 188 22.60 5.12 2.69
C GLY A 188 22.03 6.16 3.67
N ARG A 189 22.36 5.98 4.96
CA ARG A 189 21.93 6.88 6.06
C ARG A 189 23.08 7.67 6.69
N ASP A 190 24.24 7.04 6.86
CA ASP A 190 25.43 7.67 7.48
C ASP A 190 26.50 8.06 6.44
N LYS A 191 26.45 7.38 5.29
CA LYS A 191 27.25 7.64 4.09
C LYS A 191 26.35 7.51 2.86
N VAL A 192 26.72 8.15 1.76
CA VAL A 192 25.98 7.99 0.52
C VAL A 192 26.30 6.63 -0.10
N MET A 193 25.25 5.89 -0.39
CA MET A 193 25.34 4.58 -1.03
C MET A 193 24.31 4.48 -2.15
N THR A 194 24.62 3.67 -3.14
CA THR A 194 23.82 3.43 -4.34
C THR A 194 23.85 1.93 -4.69
N PRO A 195 22.88 1.40 -5.44
CA PRO A 195 22.99 0.08 -6.02
C PRO A 195 24.23 -0.06 -6.92
N GLY A 196 24.85 -1.24 -6.93
CA GLY A 196 25.96 -1.59 -7.83
C GLY A 196 25.56 -1.63 -9.31
N ASP A 197 26.56 -1.68 -10.19
CA ASP A 197 26.39 -1.60 -11.65
C ASP A 197 25.50 -2.71 -12.24
N ASP A 198 25.48 -3.87 -11.55
CA ASP A 198 24.75 -5.11 -11.84
C ASP A 198 23.31 -5.15 -11.28
N SER A 199 22.91 -4.12 -10.55
CA SER A 199 21.63 -4.11 -9.85
C SER A 199 20.42 -3.88 -10.76
N PHE A 200 19.29 -4.53 -10.44
CA PHE A 200 18.02 -4.27 -11.13
C PHE A 200 17.54 -2.82 -10.98
N GLN A 201 17.91 -2.11 -9.91
CA GLN A 201 17.52 -0.72 -9.73
C GLN A 201 18.21 0.20 -10.73
N ASN A 202 19.48 -0.08 -11.06
CA ASN A 202 20.17 0.61 -12.15
C ASN A 202 19.60 0.19 -13.52
N GLU A 203 19.17 -1.05 -13.67
CA GLU A 203 18.41 -1.47 -14.86
C GLU A 203 17.08 -0.71 -15.01
N MET A 204 16.32 -0.52 -13.92
CA MET A 204 15.09 0.26 -13.92
C MET A 204 15.33 1.73 -14.31
N ILE A 205 16.43 2.34 -13.85
CA ILE A 205 16.83 3.70 -14.27
C ILE A 205 17.02 3.76 -15.79
N ARG A 206 17.76 2.79 -16.36
CA ARG A 206 18.03 2.73 -17.80
C ARG A 206 16.73 2.52 -18.60
N ARG A 207 15.86 1.62 -18.14
CA ARG A 207 14.54 1.36 -18.74
C ARG A 207 13.60 2.57 -18.67
N ALA A 208 13.73 3.42 -17.65
CA ALA A 208 13.02 4.68 -17.53
C ALA A 208 13.62 5.82 -18.39
N GLY A 209 14.64 5.52 -19.21
CA GLY A 209 15.32 6.50 -20.07
C GLY A 209 16.39 7.33 -19.37
N GLY A 210 16.72 7.04 -18.11
CA GLY A 210 17.79 7.71 -17.36
C GLY A 210 19.17 7.11 -17.62
N ILE A 211 20.20 7.85 -17.23
CA ILE A 211 21.59 7.39 -17.19
C ILE A 211 21.90 6.99 -15.75
N ALA A 212 22.16 5.70 -15.51
CA ALA A 212 22.58 5.19 -14.21
C ALA A 212 24.09 5.37 -13.99
N PRO A 213 24.59 5.46 -12.75
CA PRO A 213 26.02 5.50 -12.49
C PRO A 213 26.71 4.21 -12.96
N LYS A 214 27.99 4.33 -13.30
CA LYS A 214 28.89 3.22 -13.61
C LYS A 214 30.14 3.39 -12.75
N LEU A 215 30.16 2.77 -11.58
CA LEU A 215 31.20 2.97 -10.55
C LEU A 215 32.27 1.87 -10.59
N GLY A 216 32.09 0.82 -11.40
CA GLY A 216 32.97 -0.35 -11.40
C GLY A 216 32.81 -1.22 -10.15
N LYS A 217 31.66 -1.11 -9.47
CA LYS A 217 31.34 -1.80 -8.21
C LYS A 217 30.05 -2.61 -8.39
N ALA A 218 30.08 -3.87 -7.96
CA ALA A 218 28.92 -4.78 -8.03
C ALA A 218 28.29 -5.00 -6.64
N GLY A 219 27.04 -5.44 -6.62
CA GLY A 219 26.31 -5.85 -5.42
C GLY A 219 25.13 -4.94 -5.05
N ASN A 220 24.38 -5.39 -4.03
CA ASN A 220 23.10 -4.78 -3.63
C ASN A 220 23.21 -3.33 -3.15
N ASN A 221 24.35 -2.94 -2.56
CA ASN A 221 24.57 -1.59 -2.07
C ASN A 221 26.08 -1.29 -1.99
N VAL A 222 26.53 -0.25 -2.68
CA VAL A 222 27.95 0.15 -2.78
C VAL A 222 28.14 1.58 -2.26
N SER A 223 29.27 1.84 -1.61
CA SER A 223 29.59 3.19 -1.11
C SER A 223 30.06 4.07 -2.27
N VAL A 224 29.57 5.31 -2.31
CA VAL A 224 29.95 6.33 -3.30
C VAL A 224 30.99 7.25 -2.68
N THR A 225 32.11 7.49 -3.35
CA THR A 225 33.10 8.50 -2.91
C THR A 225 32.67 9.90 -3.33
N LEU A 226 33.31 10.93 -2.75
CA LEU A 226 33.00 12.31 -3.11
C LEU A 226 33.36 12.59 -4.58
N GLU A 227 34.48 12.04 -5.04
CA GLU A 227 34.96 12.16 -6.42
C GLU A 227 34.00 11.48 -7.38
N GLU A 228 33.52 10.27 -7.08
CA GLU A 228 32.50 9.57 -7.88
C GLU A 228 31.19 10.34 -7.94
N TRP A 229 30.75 10.89 -6.80
CA TRP A 229 29.55 11.71 -6.70
C TRP A 229 29.62 12.96 -7.57
N GLN A 230 30.75 13.68 -7.51
CA GLN A 230 30.98 14.90 -8.28
C GLN A 230 31.21 14.62 -9.76
N ALA A 231 31.95 13.56 -10.09
CA ALA A 231 32.20 13.16 -11.48
C ALA A 231 30.91 12.72 -12.17
N PHE A 232 30.04 11.98 -11.49
CA PHE A 232 28.74 11.60 -12.03
C PHE A 232 27.76 12.78 -12.07
N ASN A 233 27.84 13.72 -11.11
CA ASN A 233 26.97 14.90 -10.95
C ASN A 233 25.49 14.55 -11.22
N PRO A 234 24.81 13.78 -10.34
CA PRO A 234 23.44 13.36 -10.57
C PRO A 234 22.52 14.57 -10.75
N GLN A 235 21.62 14.51 -11.74
CA GLN A 235 20.60 15.53 -12.01
C GLN A 235 19.26 15.20 -11.35
N VAL A 236 19.03 13.93 -11.06
CA VAL A 236 17.88 13.46 -10.28
C VAL A 236 18.35 12.42 -9.27
N LEU A 237 17.83 12.53 -8.05
CA LEU A 237 17.99 11.52 -7.01
C LEU A 237 16.63 10.90 -6.73
N TYR A 238 16.59 9.59 -6.54
CA TYR A 238 15.42 8.97 -5.91
C TYR A 238 15.78 8.08 -4.72
N GLY A 239 14.95 8.13 -3.70
CA GLY A 239 15.05 7.29 -2.51
C GLY A 239 13.73 6.59 -2.22
N CYS A 240 13.68 5.87 -1.10
CA CYS A 240 12.47 5.22 -0.63
C CYS A 240 12.28 5.39 0.88
N GLY A 241 11.02 5.31 1.32
CA GLY A 241 10.68 5.30 2.74
C GLY A 241 10.99 6.60 3.49
N ASP A 242 11.15 6.49 4.81
CA ASP A 242 11.35 7.63 5.73
C ASP A 242 12.81 8.11 5.83
N ASP A 243 13.72 7.53 5.05
CA ASP A 243 15.15 7.87 5.05
C ASP A 243 15.46 9.26 4.47
N ARG A 244 14.43 10.01 4.06
CA ARG A 244 14.55 11.37 3.54
C ARG A 244 15.36 12.29 4.46
N ARG A 245 15.12 12.24 5.77
CA ARG A 245 15.82 13.14 6.70
C ARG A 245 17.30 12.80 6.82
N ALA A 246 17.63 11.51 6.90
CA ALA A 246 19.01 11.04 6.98
C ALA A 246 19.75 11.40 5.68
N ALA A 247 19.16 11.08 4.53
CA ALA A 247 19.69 11.45 3.23
C ALA A 247 19.92 12.97 3.11
N MET A 248 18.96 13.81 3.52
CA MET A 248 19.14 15.27 3.45
C MET A 248 20.31 15.77 4.33
N LYS A 249 20.53 15.19 5.52
CA LYS A 249 21.70 15.54 6.35
C LYS A 249 23.02 15.19 5.65
N LEU A 250 23.07 14.07 4.93
CA LEU A 250 24.25 13.69 4.14
C LEU A 250 24.47 14.66 2.98
N LEU A 251 23.39 14.98 2.27
CA LEU A 251 23.43 15.81 1.07
C LEU A 251 23.75 17.27 1.37
N ASP A 252 23.58 17.76 2.60
CA ASP A 252 23.92 19.12 2.99
C ASP A 252 25.42 19.32 3.28
N ARG A 253 26.20 18.22 3.33
CA ARG A 253 27.65 18.28 3.57
C ARG A 253 28.38 18.94 2.38
N PRO A 254 29.47 19.70 2.61
CA PRO A 254 30.30 20.25 1.55
C PRO A 254 30.79 19.17 0.58
N GLY A 255 30.71 19.48 -0.72
CA GLY A 255 31.04 18.59 -1.83
C GLY A 255 29.87 17.69 -2.27
N TRP A 256 28.90 17.42 -1.39
CA TRP A 256 27.71 16.63 -1.71
C TRP A 256 26.55 17.48 -2.22
N ARG A 257 26.35 18.68 -1.65
CA ARG A 257 25.24 19.59 -2.00
C ARG A 257 25.40 20.25 -3.37
N GLU A 258 26.60 20.23 -3.94
CA GLU A 258 26.96 20.99 -5.13
C GLU A 258 26.50 20.35 -6.44
N VAL A 259 25.97 19.13 -6.42
CA VAL A 259 25.45 18.44 -7.61
C VAL A 259 24.08 18.98 -8.02
N ASP A 260 23.76 18.84 -9.30
CA ASP A 260 22.57 19.41 -9.93
C ASP A 260 21.26 18.97 -9.25
N ALA A 261 21.17 17.71 -8.83
CA ALA A 261 19.96 17.19 -8.20
C ALA A 261 19.62 17.90 -6.89
N VAL A 262 20.64 18.22 -6.07
CA VAL A 262 20.44 18.87 -4.77
C VAL A 262 20.15 20.35 -4.98
N LYS A 263 20.95 21.04 -5.80
CA LYS A 263 20.77 22.46 -6.14
C LYS A 263 19.38 22.77 -6.70
N ASN A 264 18.85 21.88 -7.55
CA ASN A 264 17.56 22.07 -8.22
C ASN A 264 16.39 21.39 -7.49
N GLY A 265 16.60 20.82 -6.30
CA GLY A 265 15.54 20.15 -5.54
C GLY A 265 14.92 18.92 -6.25
N ARG A 266 15.68 18.26 -7.14
CA ARG A 266 15.24 17.09 -7.91
C ARG A 266 15.48 15.78 -7.16
N ILE A 267 14.95 15.72 -5.93
CA ILE A 267 14.99 14.53 -5.07
C ILE A 267 13.57 13.99 -4.95
N ARG A 268 13.34 12.75 -5.36
CA ARG A 268 12.04 12.09 -5.35
C ARG A 268 12.03 10.88 -4.41
N TYR A 269 10.90 10.63 -3.76
CA TYR A 269 10.75 9.49 -2.87
C TYR A 269 9.59 8.63 -3.33
N PHE A 270 9.84 7.33 -3.40
CA PHE A 270 8.84 6.35 -3.78
C PHE A 270 8.63 5.32 -2.66
N PRO A 271 7.48 4.64 -2.64
CA PRO A 271 7.28 3.49 -1.77
C PRO A 271 8.39 2.42 -1.91
N CYS A 272 8.85 1.87 -0.78
CA CYS A 272 9.91 0.84 -0.76
C CYS A 272 9.52 -0.43 -1.53
N ASP A 273 8.23 -0.77 -1.55
CA ASP A 273 7.68 -1.92 -2.27
C ASP A 273 7.76 -1.76 -3.80
N LEU A 274 7.94 -0.55 -4.32
CA LEU A 274 8.17 -0.29 -5.75
C LEU A 274 9.66 -0.23 -6.12
N THR A 275 10.52 0.16 -5.19
CA THR A 275 11.94 0.50 -5.46
C THR A 275 12.94 -0.53 -4.96
N CYS A 276 12.61 -1.27 -3.89
CA CYS A 276 13.54 -2.17 -3.21
C CYS A 276 13.40 -3.63 -3.63
N ARG A 277 12.48 -3.97 -4.53
CA ARG A 277 12.23 -5.36 -4.94
C ARG A 277 11.78 -5.45 -6.40
N LEU A 278 12.14 -6.55 -7.07
CA LEU A 278 11.50 -6.96 -8.32
C LEU A 278 10.25 -7.79 -7.99
N ALA A 279 9.09 -7.36 -8.50
CA ALA A 279 7.81 -7.97 -8.17
C ALA A 279 6.76 -7.65 -9.26
N SER A 280 5.49 -7.78 -8.91
CA SER A 280 4.37 -7.66 -9.85
C SER A 280 4.15 -6.24 -10.42
N ARG A 281 4.82 -5.22 -9.86
CA ARG A 281 4.69 -3.80 -10.21
C ARG A 281 5.97 -3.17 -10.77
N SER A 282 6.95 -3.98 -11.17
CA SER A 282 8.23 -3.44 -11.66
C SER A 282 8.09 -2.62 -12.95
N GLY A 283 7.22 -3.03 -13.89
CA GLY A 283 6.93 -2.24 -15.09
C GLY A 283 6.24 -0.90 -14.76
N TYR A 284 5.22 -0.96 -13.89
CA TYR A 284 4.57 0.23 -13.33
C TYR A 284 5.55 1.22 -12.69
N PHE A 285 6.50 0.74 -11.87
CA PHE A 285 7.49 1.64 -11.26
C PHE A 285 8.40 2.31 -12.29
N VAL A 286 8.88 1.57 -13.30
CA VAL A 286 9.68 2.14 -14.39
C VAL A 286 8.91 3.26 -15.11
N SER A 287 7.62 3.04 -15.35
CA SER A 287 6.72 4.05 -15.92
C SER A 287 6.57 5.29 -15.03
N CYS A 288 6.36 5.12 -13.71
CA CYS A 288 6.33 6.22 -12.75
C CYS A 288 7.65 6.99 -12.67
N LEU A 289 8.78 6.28 -12.73
CA LEU A 289 10.10 6.90 -12.73
C LEU A 289 10.29 7.74 -13.99
N ALA A 290 10.00 7.19 -15.18
CA ALA A 290 10.09 7.91 -16.44
C ALA A 290 9.23 9.19 -16.44
N ALA A 291 8.00 9.11 -15.94
CA ALA A 291 7.12 10.28 -15.80
C ALA A 291 7.66 11.34 -14.83
N ASN A 292 8.37 10.94 -13.78
CA ASN A 292 9.05 11.87 -12.87
C ASN A 292 10.31 12.50 -13.48
N LEU A 293 10.98 11.79 -14.40
CA LEU A 293 12.16 12.31 -15.09
C LEU A 293 11.80 13.27 -16.22
N TYR A 294 10.75 12.95 -16.98
CA TYR A 294 10.45 13.57 -18.27
C TYR A 294 9.02 14.10 -18.40
N GLY A 295 8.30 14.29 -17.29
CA GLY A 295 6.87 14.64 -17.30
C GLY A 295 6.53 15.90 -18.10
N GLU A 296 7.40 16.92 -18.07
CA GLU A 296 7.26 18.13 -18.89
C GLU A 296 7.49 17.83 -20.37
N GLN A 297 8.57 17.11 -20.71
CA GLN A 297 8.90 16.75 -22.09
C GLN A 297 7.83 15.85 -22.72
N PHE A 298 7.13 15.05 -21.90
CA PHE A 298 6.03 14.21 -22.35
C PHE A 298 4.79 14.99 -22.82
N VAL A 299 4.70 16.30 -22.53
CA VAL A 299 3.65 17.18 -23.10
C VAL A 299 3.84 17.33 -24.61
N ASP A 300 5.09 17.54 -25.03
CA ASP A 300 5.45 17.92 -26.40
C ASP A 300 5.74 16.70 -27.28
N LEU A 301 5.93 15.53 -26.69
CA LEU A 301 6.13 14.29 -27.42
C LEU A 301 4.81 13.76 -27.99
N PRO A 302 4.83 13.18 -29.21
CA PRO A 302 3.68 12.47 -29.74
C PRO A 302 3.21 11.37 -28.80
N THR A 303 1.89 11.23 -28.69
CA THR A 303 1.29 10.08 -27.99
C THR A 303 1.64 8.78 -28.72
N VAL A 304 1.96 7.76 -27.93
CA VAL A 304 2.23 6.40 -28.38
C VAL A 304 0.93 5.60 -28.51
N ARG A 305 -0.06 5.91 -27.68
CA ARG A 305 -1.37 5.25 -27.66
C ARG A 305 -2.45 6.25 -28.05
N SER A 306 -3.37 5.81 -28.90
CA SER A 306 -4.53 6.63 -29.29
C SER A 306 -5.44 6.90 -28.08
N SER A 307 -5.79 8.17 -27.88
CA SER A 307 -6.75 8.56 -26.84
C SER A 307 -8.16 8.04 -27.12
N GLY A 308 -8.92 7.79 -26.05
CA GLY A 308 -10.32 7.35 -26.14
C GLY A 308 -10.62 6.11 -25.31
N ARG A 309 -11.88 5.66 -25.35
CA ARG A 309 -12.34 4.47 -24.63
C ARG A 309 -11.69 3.20 -25.17
N THR A 310 -11.25 2.32 -24.27
CA THR A 310 -10.62 1.04 -24.61
C THR A 310 -11.41 -0.16 -24.11
N ALA A 311 -12.04 -0.04 -22.94
CA ALA A 311 -12.86 -1.09 -22.34
C ALA A 311 -13.91 -0.48 -21.41
N SER A 312 -14.93 -1.26 -21.07
CA SER A 312 -15.75 -0.94 -19.91
C SER A 312 -16.25 -2.19 -19.21
N ARG A 313 -16.60 -2.04 -17.93
CA ARG A 313 -17.21 -3.08 -17.12
C ARG A 313 -18.40 -2.55 -16.33
N PRO A 314 -19.52 -3.28 -16.23
CA PRO A 314 -20.69 -2.81 -15.51
C PRO A 314 -20.44 -2.71 -13.99
N VAL A 315 -21.10 -1.74 -13.37
CA VAL A 315 -21.21 -1.61 -11.90
C VAL A 315 -22.69 -1.70 -11.56
N PRO A 316 -23.21 -2.83 -11.03
CA PRO A 316 -24.63 -2.98 -10.78
C PRO A 316 -25.16 -1.97 -9.75
N LEU A 317 -26.18 -1.20 -10.12
CA LEU A 317 -26.90 -0.29 -9.24
C LEU A 317 -28.40 -0.47 -9.45
N ASP A 318 -29.10 -0.90 -8.40
CA ASP A 318 -30.55 -1.12 -8.42
C ASP A 318 -31.28 0.13 -7.90
N LEU A 319 -31.45 1.10 -8.80
CA LEU A 319 -32.14 2.38 -8.59
C LEU A 319 -32.90 2.79 -9.87
N ASP A 320 -34.19 3.10 -9.75
CA ASP A 320 -35.08 3.34 -10.90
C ASP A 320 -34.62 4.45 -11.84
N TYR A 321 -33.92 5.45 -11.32
CA TYR A 321 -33.45 6.59 -12.09
C TYR A 321 -32.05 6.41 -12.70
N VAL A 322 -31.37 5.31 -12.40
CA VAL A 322 -30.09 4.95 -13.04
C VAL A 322 -30.40 4.16 -14.32
N LYS A 323 -29.93 4.68 -15.46
CA LYS A 323 -30.03 4.03 -16.77
C LYS A 323 -29.01 2.90 -16.90
N SER A 324 -27.77 3.21 -16.55
CA SER A 324 -26.64 2.28 -16.54
C SER A 324 -25.51 2.85 -15.69
N SER A 325 -24.60 1.99 -15.25
CA SER A 325 -23.40 2.38 -14.53
C SER A 325 -22.25 1.44 -14.91
N GLU A 326 -21.10 2.02 -15.16
CA GLU A 326 -19.93 1.32 -15.67
C GLU A 326 -18.64 1.96 -15.16
N ILE A 327 -17.56 1.19 -15.15
CA ILE A 327 -16.20 1.71 -15.09
C ILE A 327 -15.63 1.64 -16.50
N VAL A 328 -15.37 2.81 -17.07
CA VAL A 328 -14.83 3.01 -18.40
C VAL A 328 -13.32 3.15 -18.30
N GLU A 329 -12.60 2.31 -19.03
CA GLU A 329 -11.17 2.51 -19.28
C GLU A 329 -11.00 3.40 -20.50
N SER A 330 -10.21 4.46 -20.37
CA SER A 330 -9.84 5.32 -21.48
C SER A 330 -8.35 5.64 -21.43
N VAL A 331 -7.75 5.82 -22.61
CA VAL A 331 -6.37 6.31 -22.72
C VAL A 331 -6.41 7.83 -22.79
N VAL A 332 -5.65 8.49 -21.92
CA VAL A 332 -5.41 9.93 -21.92
C VAL A 332 -3.91 10.15 -21.70
N ASN A 333 -3.26 10.91 -22.58
CA ASN A 333 -1.82 11.19 -22.51
C ASN A 333 -0.97 9.90 -22.38
N ASP A 334 -1.37 8.85 -23.09
CA ASP A 334 -0.83 7.47 -23.11
C ASP A 334 -1.14 6.57 -21.90
N TYR A 335 -1.74 7.11 -20.85
CA TYR A 335 -1.99 6.34 -19.64
C TYR A 335 -3.46 5.95 -19.52
N ILE A 336 -3.71 4.80 -18.90
CA ILE A 336 -5.06 4.28 -18.70
C ILE A 336 -5.69 5.00 -17.50
N HIS A 337 -6.76 5.74 -17.77
CA HIS A 337 -7.69 6.27 -16.81
C HIS A 337 -8.84 5.29 -16.60
N LYS A 338 -9.40 5.28 -15.39
CA LYS A 338 -10.56 4.45 -15.06
C LYS A 338 -11.65 5.31 -14.45
N THR A 339 -12.73 5.53 -15.21
CA THR A 339 -13.81 6.42 -14.82
C THR A 339 -15.05 5.64 -14.45
N LEU A 340 -15.49 5.73 -13.20
CA LEU A 340 -16.85 5.36 -12.82
C LEU A 340 -17.80 6.39 -13.45
N LEU A 341 -18.73 5.91 -14.27
CA LEU A 341 -19.73 6.72 -14.95
C LEU A 341 -21.12 6.16 -14.70
N ILE A 342 -21.99 6.98 -14.10
CA ILE A 342 -23.39 6.67 -13.82
C ILE A 342 -24.24 7.51 -14.75
N HIS A 343 -25.02 6.85 -15.61
CA HIS A 343 -25.93 7.47 -16.55
C HIS A 343 -27.33 7.54 -15.92
N LEU A 344 -27.91 8.74 -15.89
CA LEU A 344 -29.23 8.98 -15.31
C LEU A 344 -30.30 8.90 -16.40
N LYS A 345 -31.49 8.38 -16.08
CA LYS A 345 -32.61 8.29 -17.04
C LYS A 345 -33.23 9.64 -17.38
N ARG A 346 -33.02 10.64 -16.53
CA ARG A 346 -33.49 12.02 -16.69
C ARG A 346 -32.52 12.98 -15.99
N PRO A 347 -32.49 14.26 -16.38
CA PRO A 347 -31.64 15.24 -15.71
C PRO A 347 -32.02 15.39 -14.24
N MET A 348 -31.01 15.44 -13.35
CA MET A 348 -31.17 15.57 -11.90
C MET A 348 -30.44 16.79 -11.35
N ALA A 349 -30.83 17.19 -10.15
CA ALA A 349 -29.99 18.05 -9.32
C ALA A 349 -28.93 17.22 -8.57
N VAL A 350 -27.75 17.82 -8.37
CA VAL A 350 -26.67 17.25 -7.55
C VAL A 350 -26.08 18.34 -6.64
N SER A 351 -25.60 17.95 -5.47
CA SER A 351 -24.74 18.79 -4.64
C SER A 351 -23.33 18.17 -4.63
N SER A 352 -22.36 18.90 -5.17
CA SER A 352 -20.96 18.48 -5.27
C SER A 352 -20.08 19.40 -4.42
N THR A 353 -19.17 18.85 -3.63
CA THR A 353 -18.18 19.66 -2.90
C THR A 353 -17.10 20.24 -3.82
N LEU A 354 -16.93 19.68 -5.02
CA LEU A 354 -15.98 20.17 -6.01
C LEU A 354 -16.59 21.28 -6.90
N GLU A 355 -17.88 21.17 -7.20
CA GLU A 355 -18.53 21.98 -8.25
C GLU A 355 -19.70 22.83 -7.74
N GLY A 356 -20.08 22.68 -6.47
CA GLY A 356 -21.29 23.27 -5.90
C GLY A 356 -22.58 22.55 -6.30
N PHE A 357 -23.70 23.23 -6.09
CA PHE A 357 -25.02 22.75 -6.49
C PHE A 357 -25.25 22.97 -7.98
N ARG A 358 -25.68 21.92 -8.69
CA ARG A 358 -25.94 21.97 -10.13
C ARG A 358 -27.25 21.28 -10.46
N GLU A 359 -27.95 21.81 -11.47
CA GLU A 359 -29.14 21.21 -12.04
C GLU A 359 -28.86 20.69 -13.45
N LYS A 360 -29.81 19.91 -13.99
CA LYS A 360 -29.76 19.36 -15.35
C LYS A 360 -28.57 18.41 -15.61
N ILE A 361 -28.18 17.65 -14.58
CA ILE A 361 -27.08 16.68 -14.68
C ILE A 361 -27.61 15.34 -15.19
N ASN A 362 -27.02 14.84 -16.27
CA ASN A 362 -27.31 13.53 -16.87
C ASN A 362 -26.32 12.45 -16.44
N HIS A 363 -25.12 12.86 -16.02
CA HIS A 363 -24.03 11.95 -15.70
C HIS A 363 -23.33 12.33 -14.40
N VAL A 364 -23.05 11.33 -13.57
CA VAL A 364 -22.28 11.50 -12.33
C VAL A 364 -21.15 10.50 -12.33
N GLY A 365 -19.97 10.88 -11.86
CA GLY A 365 -18.84 9.96 -11.84
C GLY A 365 -17.67 10.37 -10.98
N ASN A 366 -16.67 9.49 -10.99
CA ASN A 366 -15.38 9.67 -10.33
C ASN A 366 -14.31 9.06 -11.23
N SER A 367 -13.24 9.79 -11.52
CA SER A 367 -12.21 9.38 -12.46
C SER A 367 -10.86 9.19 -11.81
N TYR A 368 -10.31 7.98 -11.97
CA TYR A 368 -8.95 7.66 -11.58
C TYR A 368 -7.94 8.20 -12.58
N SER A 369 -6.99 8.97 -12.05
CA SER A 369 -5.81 9.45 -12.77
C SER A 369 -4.56 8.75 -12.24
N PRO A 370 -3.82 8.02 -13.08
CA PRO A 370 -2.64 7.27 -12.63
C PRO A 370 -1.47 8.22 -12.26
N PRO A 371 -0.58 7.85 -11.33
CA PRO A 371 0.48 8.75 -10.85
C PRO A 371 1.43 9.31 -11.91
N GLN A 372 1.55 8.62 -13.04
CA GLN A 372 2.34 9.04 -14.19
C GLN A 372 1.87 10.36 -14.81
N VAL A 373 0.60 10.74 -14.66
CA VAL A 373 0.06 11.98 -15.24
C VAL A 373 -0.06 13.12 -14.24
N TRP A 374 0.24 12.91 -12.95
CA TRP A 374 0.03 13.95 -11.93
C TRP A 374 0.91 15.18 -12.16
N GLY A 375 2.20 14.98 -12.46
CA GLY A 375 3.10 16.08 -12.82
C GLY A 375 2.63 16.81 -14.09
N LEU A 376 2.26 16.04 -15.12
CA LEU A 376 1.71 16.58 -16.36
C LEU A 376 0.48 17.48 -16.12
N TYR A 377 -0.46 17.02 -15.30
CA TYR A 377 -1.69 17.75 -14.97
C TYR A 377 -1.44 19.02 -14.18
N TYR A 378 -0.41 19.03 -13.34
CA TYR A 378 0.04 20.25 -12.69
C TYR A 378 0.51 21.30 -13.71
N HIS A 379 1.24 20.87 -14.77
CA HIS A 379 1.74 21.78 -15.80
C HIS A 379 0.64 22.29 -16.76
N ILE A 380 -0.27 21.42 -17.23
CA ILE A 380 -1.31 21.81 -18.20
C ILE A 380 -2.57 22.40 -17.55
N GLY A 381 -2.71 22.27 -16.23
CA GLY A 381 -3.85 22.75 -15.45
C GLY A 381 -5.03 21.77 -15.36
N LEU A 382 -5.82 21.93 -14.30
CA LEU A 382 -6.97 21.07 -13.99
C LEU A 382 -8.07 21.16 -15.06
N ASP A 383 -8.36 22.35 -15.59
CA ASP A 383 -9.43 22.53 -16.59
C ASP A 383 -9.09 21.83 -17.92
N THR A 384 -7.83 21.93 -18.36
CA THR A 384 -7.36 21.26 -19.57
C THR A 384 -7.39 19.74 -19.40
N SER A 385 -6.84 19.23 -18.30
CA SER A 385 -6.85 17.79 -18.02
C SER A 385 -8.26 17.23 -17.87
N ARG A 386 -9.17 17.98 -17.21
CA ARG A 386 -10.59 17.65 -17.12
C ARG A 386 -11.26 17.57 -18.49
N ARG A 387 -10.99 18.52 -19.39
CA ARG A 387 -11.55 18.53 -20.75
C ARG A 387 -11.08 17.31 -21.56
N GLN A 388 -9.78 17.06 -21.58
CA GLN A 388 -9.19 15.88 -22.26
C GLN A 388 -9.79 14.57 -21.74
N LEU A 389 -9.96 14.46 -20.43
CA LEU A 389 -10.60 13.29 -19.83
C LEU A 389 -12.07 13.15 -20.28
N MET A 390 -12.86 14.22 -20.19
CA MET A 390 -14.28 14.22 -20.59
C MET A 390 -14.45 13.83 -22.06
N GLU A 391 -13.61 14.37 -22.94
CA GLU A 391 -13.54 14.01 -24.37
C GLU A 391 -13.25 12.51 -24.54
N SER A 392 -12.27 11.97 -23.80
CA SER A 392 -11.89 10.55 -23.89
C SER A 392 -13.02 9.57 -23.51
N ILE A 393 -13.96 10.01 -22.67
CA ILE A 393 -15.13 9.24 -22.25
C ILE A 393 -16.42 9.66 -22.96
N GLY A 394 -16.33 10.62 -23.88
CA GLY A 394 -17.42 11.18 -24.69
C GLY A 394 -18.53 11.82 -23.85
N ARG A 395 -18.16 12.66 -22.86
CA ARG A 395 -19.09 13.38 -21.97
C ARG A 395 -18.90 14.90 -22.06
N ASP A 396 -19.96 15.66 -21.81
CA ASP A 396 -19.94 17.12 -21.79
C ASP A 396 -19.84 17.62 -20.33
N PRO A 397 -18.91 18.52 -19.99
CA PRO A 397 -18.82 19.07 -18.64
C PRO A 397 -20.08 19.82 -18.17
N VAL A 398 -20.92 20.32 -19.08
CA VAL A 398 -22.16 21.06 -18.77
C VAL A 398 -23.20 20.17 -18.11
N ASP A 399 -23.34 18.90 -18.53
CA ASP A 399 -24.34 17.96 -18.02
C ASP A 399 -23.74 16.82 -17.19
N THR A 400 -22.43 16.86 -16.96
CA THR A 400 -21.68 15.84 -16.21
C THR A 400 -21.04 16.44 -14.95
N SER A 401 -21.28 15.80 -13.80
CA SER A 401 -20.59 16.09 -12.53
C SER A 401 -19.56 14.99 -12.25
N LEU A 402 -18.28 15.35 -12.19
CA LEU A 402 -17.19 14.36 -12.15
C LEU A 402 -16.16 14.71 -11.09
N LEU A 403 -15.88 13.76 -10.20
CA LEU A 403 -14.78 13.82 -9.24
C LEU A 403 -13.49 13.25 -9.84
N PHE A 404 -12.34 13.55 -9.21
CA PHE A 404 -11.03 13.05 -9.60
C PHE A 404 -10.36 12.34 -8.43
N THR A 405 -9.64 11.26 -8.70
CA THR A 405 -9.04 10.43 -7.66
C THR A 405 -7.68 9.86 -8.08
N GLY A 406 -6.73 9.82 -7.13
CA GLY A 406 -5.52 9.00 -7.24
C GLY A 406 -5.71 7.54 -6.78
N ALA A 407 -6.86 7.20 -6.20
CA ALA A 407 -7.20 5.83 -5.81
C ALA A 407 -7.78 5.05 -7.01
N ASN A 408 -7.26 3.84 -7.25
CA ASN A 408 -7.58 3.07 -8.45
C ASN A 408 -9.03 2.57 -8.41
N MET A 409 -9.76 2.74 -9.51
CA MET A 409 -11.17 2.35 -9.63
C MET A 409 -11.42 0.82 -9.55
N ASP A 410 -10.37 0.01 -9.68
CA ASP A 410 -10.43 -1.42 -9.36
C ASP A 410 -10.70 -1.68 -7.86
N ASN A 411 -10.40 -0.69 -7.01
CA ASN A 411 -10.62 -0.72 -5.57
C ASN A 411 -11.90 0.01 -5.15
N LEU A 412 -12.80 0.36 -6.08
CA LEU A 412 -14.09 0.98 -5.77
C LEU A 412 -14.87 0.13 -4.75
N SER A 413 -15.35 0.77 -3.69
CA SER A 413 -16.35 0.22 -2.78
C SER A 413 -17.74 0.65 -3.24
N VAL A 414 -18.69 -0.28 -3.24
CA VAL A 414 -20.11 0.00 -3.48
C VAL A 414 -20.88 -0.59 -2.32
N GLN A 415 -21.38 0.27 -1.44
CA GLN A 415 -22.14 -0.14 -0.27
C GLN A 415 -23.60 0.23 -0.43
N ARG A 416 -24.51 -0.69 -0.10
CA ARG A 416 -25.96 -0.45 -0.06
C ARG A 416 -26.45 -0.60 1.37
N GLN A 417 -27.23 0.37 1.84
CA GLN A 417 -27.99 0.29 3.09
C GLN A 417 -29.47 0.48 2.79
N HIS A 418 -30.33 -0.24 3.51
CA HIS A 418 -31.77 -0.14 3.31
C HIS A 418 -32.54 -0.17 4.64
N PHE A 419 -33.69 0.49 4.65
CA PHE A 419 -34.66 0.41 5.74
C PHE A 419 -36.07 0.62 5.17
N LYS A 420 -36.91 -0.42 5.26
CA LYS A 420 -38.21 -0.48 4.58
C LYS A 420 -38.02 -0.10 3.09
N GLN A 421 -38.74 0.91 2.61
CA GLN A 421 -38.65 1.41 1.25
C GLN A 421 -37.46 2.34 0.98
N MET A 422 -36.69 2.77 1.99
CA MET A 422 -35.51 3.64 1.79
C MET A 422 -34.29 2.79 1.43
N SER A 423 -33.54 3.20 0.41
CA SER A 423 -32.28 2.59 -0.02
C SER A 423 -31.28 3.67 -0.37
N VAL A 424 -30.04 3.51 0.11
CA VAL A 424 -28.91 4.41 -0.15
C VAL A 424 -27.73 3.59 -0.64
N TYR A 425 -27.09 4.05 -1.71
CA TYR A 425 -25.79 3.59 -2.15
C TYR A 425 -24.71 4.64 -1.83
N ALA A 426 -23.56 4.17 -1.35
CA ALA A 426 -22.33 4.94 -1.27
C ALA A 426 -21.27 4.27 -2.16
N LEU A 427 -20.80 4.99 -3.18
CA LEU A 427 -19.72 4.56 -4.06
C LEU A 427 -18.46 5.31 -3.65
N VAL A 428 -17.46 4.58 -3.14
CA VAL A 428 -16.34 5.17 -2.41
C VAL A 428 -15.00 4.71 -2.99
N THR A 429 -14.10 5.67 -3.25
CA THR A 429 -12.67 5.40 -3.48
C THR A 429 -11.87 6.10 -2.39
N ALA A 430 -10.89 5.42 -1.79
CA ALA A 430 -10.12 5.97 -0.67
C ALA A 430 -8.65 5.59 -0.76
N GLY A 431 -7.73 6.55 -0.56
CA GLY A 431 -6.30 6.32 -0.38
C GLY A 431 -5.73 7.27 0.67
N VAL A 432 -4.99 6.73 1.65
CA VAL A 432 -4.60 7.46 2.87
C VAL A 432 -3.11 7.39 3.24
N ARG A 433 -2.28 6.69 2.46
CA ARG A 433 -0.87 6.44 2.84
C ARG A 433 0.06 7.65 2.70
N SER A 434 -0.20 8.57 1.76
CA SER A 434 0.73 9.65 1.41
C SER A 434 0.19 11.06 1.65
N ASN A 435 -1.12 11.22 1.79
CA ASN A 435 -1.81 12.51 1.74
C ASN A 435 -2.89 12.67 2.83
N ALA A 436 -2.95 11.76 3.79
CA ALA A 436 -3.90 11.86 4.90
C ALA A 436 -3.55 13.07 5.77
N VAL A 437 -4.55 13.85 6.16
CA VAL A 437 -4.39 15.11 6.89
C VAL A 437 -5.21 15.13 8.18
N ARG A 438 -4.66 15.76 9.20
CA ARG A 438 -5.38 16.31 10.34
C ARG A 438 -5.77 17.75 10.00
N MET A 439 -7.01 17.94 9.55
CA MET A 439 -7.53 19.30 9.37
C MET A 439 -7.50 20.04 10.72
N ALA A 440 -7.16 21.33 10.67
CA ALA A 440 -6.85 22.22 11.81
C ALA A 440 -5.42 22.16 12.38
N GLU A 441 -4.57 21.22 11.96
CA GLU A 441 -3.16 21.12 12.42
C GLU A 441 -2.17 21.11 11.25
N ASP A 442 -2.41 20.27 10.24
CA ASP A 442 -1.48 20.12 9.13
C ASP A 442 -1.57 21.30 8.14
N VAL A 443 -0.44 21.66 7.56
CA VAL A 443 -0.35 22.75 6.57
C VAL A 443 -0.74 22.26 5.18
N GLY A 444 -1.67 22.95 4.52
CA GLY A 444 -2.05 22.70 3.13
C GLY A 444 -0.99 23.23 2.16
N ALA A 445 -0.10 22.36 1.68
CA ALA A 445 0.99 22.73 0.76
C ALA A 445 0.89 22.04 -0.63
N TRP A 446 -0.16 21.27 -0.90
CA TRP A 446 -0.26 20.39 -2.07
C TRP A 446 -1.62 20.45 -2.75
N TYR A 447 -1.60 20.46 -4.09
CA TYR A 447 -2.78 20.36 -4.97
C TYR A 447 -2.68 19.08 -5.81
N GLU A 448 -2.49 17.93 -5.16
CA GLU A 448 -2.50 16.61 -5.84
C GLU A 448 -3.89 15.96 -5.72
N PRO A 449 -4.40 15.28 -6.75
CA PRO A 449 -5.61 14.46 -6.61
C PRO A 449 -5.31 13.25 -5.72
N GLY A 450 -5.71 13.31 -4.45
CA GLY A 450 -5.53 12.23 -3.48
C GLY A 450 -6.74 12.15 -2.58
N THR A 451 -7.43 11.02 -2.57
CA THR A 451 -8.89 11.12 -2.46
C THR A 451 -9.47 10.14 -1.45
N ILE A 452 -10.37 10.64 -0.62
CA ILE A 452 -11.60 9.94 -0.26
C ILE A 452 -12.75 10.61 -0.99
N ASN A 453 -13.30 9.93 -2.00
CA ASN A 453 -14.35 10.44 -2.85
C ASN A 453 -15.57 9.56 -2.68
N ILE A 454 -16.72 10.20 -2.51
CA ILE A 454 -17.96 9.54 -2.12
C ILE A 454 -19.07 10.03 -3.05
N ILE A 455 -19.72 9.11 -3.76
CA ILE A 455 -20.96 9.40 -4.50
C ILE A 455 -22.12 8.74 -3.76
N ILE A 456 -23.10 9.54 -3.38
CA ILE A 456 -24.29 9.12 -2.64
C ILE A 456 -25.49 9.14 -3.58
N LEU A 457 -26.14 7.99 -3.70
CA LEU A 457 -27.35 7.78 -4.51
C LEU A 457 -28.45 7.24 -3.60
N ALA A 458 -29.54 8.00 -3.41
CA ALA A 458 -30.69 7.57 -2.63
C ALA A 458 -31.90 7.35 -3.54
N ASN A 459 -32.70 6.32 -3.29
CA ASN A 459 -33.93 6.12 -4.05
C ASN A 459 -34.99 7.21 -3.79
N MET A 460 -34.97 7.82 -2.61
CA MET A 460 -35.83 8.94 -2.21
C MET A 460 -35.43 10.25 -2.89
N ARG A 461 -36.35 11.21 -3.00
CA ARG A 461 -36.06 12.54 -3.56
C ARG A 461 -35.60 13.48 -2.45
N LEU A 462 -34.30 13.76 -2.39
CA LEU A 462 -33.69 14.67 -1.44
C LEU A 462 -33.91 16.13 -1.87
N SER A 463 -34.38 16.98 -0.95
CA SER A 463 -34.38 18.43 -1.16
C SER A 463 -32.93 18.98 -1.20
N PRO A 464 -32.69 20.20 -1.70
CA PRO A 464 -31.38 20.84 -1.60
C PRO A 464 -30.82 20.89 -0.17
N ARG A 465 -31.69 21.18 0.81
CA ARG A 465 -31.35 21.14 2.24
C ARG A 465 -30.93 19.73 2.67
N ALA A 466 -31.67 18.70 2.29
CA ALA A 466 -31.35 17.32 2.62
C ALA A 466 -30.02 16.88 2.00
N MET A 467 -29.75 17.24 0.74
CA MET A 467 -28.46 16.94 0.08
C MET A 467 -27.28 17.59 0.79
N ASN A 468 -27.42 18.85 1.23
CA ASN A 468 -26.36 19.50 2.00
C ASN A 468 -26.18 18.86 3.38
N ARG A 469 -27.26 18.44 4.04
CA ARG A 469 -27.16 17.68 5.30
C ARG A 469 -26.52 16.31 5.10
N ALA A 470 -26.74 15.66 3.97
CA ALA A 470 -26.11 14.39 3.63
C ALA A 470 -24.58 14.49 3.54
N ILE A 471 -24.04 15.61 3.03
CA ILE A 471 -22.59 15.88 3.00
C ILE A 471 -21.99 15.87 4.42
N ILE A 472 -22.69 16.47 5.40
CA ILE A 472 -22.24 16.48 6.81
C ILE A 472 -22.24 15.05 7.37
N SER A 473 -23.35 14.33 7.25
CA SER A 473 -23.48 12.94 7.74
C SER A 473 -22.42 12.02 7.12
N ALA A 474 -22.12 12.20 5.82
CA ALA A 474 -21.08 11.46 5.13
C ALA A 474 -19.66 11.85 5.62
N THR A 475 -19.43 13.13 5.90
CA THR A 475 -18.14 13.60 6.42
C THR A 475 -17.86 13.05 7.80
N GLU A 476 -18.84 13.09 8.71
CA GLU A 476 -18.72 12.51 10.07
C GLU A 476 -18.47 11.00 9.99
N ALA A 477 -19.21 10.28 9.16
CA ALA A 477 -19.04 8.83 8.97
C ALA A 477 -17.66 8.47 8.40
N LYS A 478 -17.17 9.24 7.43
CA LYS A 478 -15.81 9.10 6.90
C LYS A 478 -14.78 9.28 8.02
N THR A 479 -14.86 10.37 8.78
CA THR A 479 -13.91 10.65 9.86
C THR A 479 -13.95 9.57 10.94
N ALA A 480 -15.13 9.06 11.29
CA ALA A 480 -15.27 7.92 12.21
C ALA A 480 -14.57 6.65 11.67
N ALA A 481 -14.73 6.32 10.38
CA ALA A 481 -14.03 5.19 9.76
C ALA A 481 -12.50 5.35 9.82
N LEU A 482 -11.98 6.56 9.61
CA LEU A 482 -10.54 6.85 9.71
C LEU A 482 -10.04 6.70 11.15
N GLN A 483 -10.82 7.17 12.12
CA GLN A 483 -10.50 7.06 13.54
C GLN A 483 -10.45 5.59 13.99
N ASP A 484 -11.45 4.78 13.62
CA ASP A 484 -11.51 3.36 14.00
C ASP A 484 -10.42 2.52 13.33
N LEU A 485 -9.94 2.95 12.17
CA LEU A 485 -8.78 2.36 11.50
C LEU A 485 -7.43 2.88 12.04
N ASP A 486 -7.42 3.85 12.95
CA ASP A 486 -6.21 4.56 13.40
C ASP A 486 -5.37 5.08 12.21
N ILE A 487 -6.03 5.74 11.25
CA ILE A 487 -5.32 6.38 10.14
C ILE A 487 -4.58 7.60 10.68
N ARG A 488 -3.28 7.69 10.39
CA ARG A 488 -2.41 8.77 10.88
C ARG A 488 -2.20 9.85 9.85
N SER A 489 -1.99 11.09 10.32
CA SER A 489 -1.57 12.18 9.45
C SER A 489 -0.27 11.81 8.71
N SER A 490 -0.21 12.10 7.41
CA SER A 490 1.03 11.94 6.64
C SER A 490 2.10 12.98 6.99
N TYR A 491 1.78 13.99 7.79
CA TYR A 491 2.67 15.08 8.17
C TYR A 491 3.10 14.97 9.63
N THR A 492 2.13 14.74 10.53
CA THR A 492 2.31 14.71 11.99
C THR A 492 1.95 13.34 12.58
N ALA A 493 2.27 12.26 11.84
CA ALA A 493 1.86 10.86 12.07
C ALA A 493 1.99 10.36 13.52
N VAL A 494 3.06 10.75 14.20
CA VAL A 494 3.37 10.33 15.57
C VAL A 494 2.29 10.83 16.55
N ARG A 495 1.79 12.05 16.36
CA ARG A 495 0.89 12.73 17.32
C ARG A 495 -0.57 12.77 16.86
N ASN A 496 -0.81 12.98 15.56
CA ASN A 496 -2.15 13.30 15.08
C ASN A 496 -2.79 12.18 14.22
N PRO A 497 -4.01 11.72 14.59
CA PRO A 497 -4.84 10.91 13.70
C PRO A 497 -5.41 11.79 12.57
N ALA A 498 -5.54 11.25 11.38
CA ALA A 498 -6.11 11.94 10.24
C ALA A 498 -7.64 12.07 10.34
N THR A 499 -8.19 13.17 9.82
CA THR A 499 -9.64 13.41 9.73
C THR A 499 -10.19 13.21 8.31
N GLY A 500 -9.29 13.17 7.32
CA GLY A 500 -9.58 13.02 5.90
C GLY A 500 -8.30 13.03 5.08
N THR A 501 -8.44 13.35 3.80
CA THR A 501 -7.31 13.68 2.92
C THR A 501 -7.42 15.12 2.42
N GLY A 502 -6.34 15.64 1.85
CA GLY A 502 -6.30 17.02 1.33
C GLY A 502 -7.30 17.31 0.20
N THR A 503 -7.86 16.30 -0.48
CA THR A 503 -8.77 16.51 -1.62
C THR A 503 -10.04 15.64 -1.56
N ASP A 504 -10.56 15.40 -0.35
CA ASP A 504 -11.81 14.67 -0.17
C ASP A 504 -12.98 15.37 -0.88
N ASN A 505 -13.77 14.61 -1.66
CA ASN A 505 -14.93 15.16 -2.37
C ASN A 505 -16.18 14.28 -2.27
N ILE A 506 -17.35 14.91 -2.26
CA ILE A 506 -18.64 14.24 -2.14
C ILE A 506 -19.61 14.74 -3.21
N ILE A 507 -20.29 13.83 -3.89
CA ILE A 507 -21.48 14.13 -4.70
C ILE A 507 -22.70 13.48 -4.05
N VAL A 508 -23.78 14.24 -3.89
CA VAL A 508 -25.10 13.73 -3.51
C VAL A 508 -26.07 13.96 -4.68
N VAL A 509 -26.68 12.89 -5.18
CA VAL A 509 -27.68 12.95 -6.26
C VAL A 509 -29.08 13.02 -5.68
N GLN A 510 -29.94 13.86 -6.27
CA GLN A 510 -31.29 14.14 -5.77
C GLN A 510 -32.17 12.91 -5.57
N GLY A 511 -32.13 11.92 -6.47
CA GLY A 511 -33.06 10.78 -6.45
C GLY A 511 -34.49 11.14 -6.85
N THR A 512 -35.42 10.19 -6.81
CA THR A 512 -36.74 10.33 -7.49
C THR A 512 -37.97 9.90 -6.71
N GLY A 513 -37.80 9.21 -5.59
CA GLY A 513 -38.91 8.68 -4.79
C GLY A 513 -39.60 9.73 -3.92
N THR A 514 -40.11 9.29 -2.77
CA THR A 514 -40.76 10.18 -1.80
C THR A 514 -39.82 11.30 -1.36
N SER A 515 -40.37 12.52 -1.24
CA SER A 515 -39.59 13.69 -0.85
C SER A 515 -39.07 13.58 0.59
N ILE A 516 -37.80 13.89 0.80
CA ILE A 516 -37.15 13.96 2.11
C ILE A 516 -36.41 15.29 2.22
N ASP A 517 -36.68 16.03 3.31
CA ASP A 517 -36.10 17.34 3.57
C ASP A 517 -35.00 17.35 4.65
N ASN A 518 -34.65 16.17 5.18
CA ASN A 518 -33.61 16.04 6.20
C ASN A 518 -32.80 14.75 6.02
N ALA A 519 -31.48 14.88 6.12
CA ALA A 519 -30.53 13.77 6.11
C ALA A 519 -29.46 13.90 7.22
N GLY A 520 -29.76 14.62 8.31
CA GLY A 520 -28.89 14.73 9.48
C GLY A 520 -28.97 13.49 10.40
N GLY A 521 -28.11 13.44 11.43
CA GLY A 521 -27.91 12.26 12.29
C GLY A 521 -29.16 11.70 13.00
N HIS A 522 -30.18 12.52 13.28
CA HIS A 522 -31.45 12.05 13.87
C HIS A 522 -32.46 11.51 12.85
N SER A 523 -32.16 11.60 11.55
CA SER A 523 -33.03 11.12 10.48
C SER A 523 -32.60 9.74 10.00
N LYS A 524 -33.59 8.90 9.63
CA LYS A 524 -33.30 7.58 9.07
C LYS A 524 -32.46 7.66 7.78
N MET A 525 -32.71 8.66 6.94
CA MET A 525 -31.91 8.87 5.73
C MET A 525 -30.45 9.20 6.07
N GLY A 526 -30.22 10.08 7.06
CA GLY A 526 -28.87 10.39 7.54
C GLY A 526 -28.13 9.18 8.12
N GLU A 527 -28.81 8.34 8.92
CA GLU A 527 -28.26 7.08 9.43
C GLU A 527 -27.84 6.13 8.29
N LEU A 528 -28.71 5.92 7.29
CA LEU A 528 -28.41 5.03 6.15
C LEU A 528 -27.22 5.53 5.34
N ILE A 529 -27.14 6.85 5.11
CA ILE A 529 -25.98 7.49 4.46
C ILE A 529 -24.73 7.26 5.29
N ALA A 530 -24.75 7.58 6.58
CA ALA A 530 -23.60 7.43 7.46
C ALA A 530 -23.09 5.98 7.49
N ARG A 531 -23.99 4.99 7.63
CA ARG A 531 -23.62 3.57 7.63
C ARG A 531 -23.03 3.11 6.29
N ALA A 532 -23.61 3.54 5.17
CA ALA A 532 -23.10 3.19 3.84
C ALA A 532 -21.71 3.79 3.60
N VAL A 533 -21.51 5.06 3.99
CA VAL A 533 -20.24 5.76 3.84
C VAL A 533 -19.17 5.18 4.76
N TYR A 534 -19.46 4.95 6.04
CA TYR A 534 -18.52 4.35 6.99
C TYR A 534 -17.99 3.01 6.47
N ALA A 535 -18.89 2.10 6.08
CA ALA A 535 -18.52 0.81 5.51
C ALA A 535 -17.73 0.95 4.20
N GLY A 536 -18.12 1.92 3.35
CA GLY A 536 -17.49 2.12 2.04
C GLY A 536 -16.09 2.68 2.16
N VAL A 537 -15.84 3.57 3.12
CA VAL A 537 -14.51 4.11 3.42
C VAL A 537 -13.61 3.01 3.97
N GLN A 538 -14.08 2.19 4.91
CA GLN A 538 -13.29 1.06 5.43
C GLN A 538 -12.91 0.07 4.34
N ASP A 539 -13.87 -0.36 3.52
CA ASP A 539 -13.63 -1.30 2.43
C ASP A 539 -12.72 -0.70 1.34
N ALA A 540 -12.89 0.58 0.97
CA ALA A 540 -12.04 1.24 0.00
C ALA A 540 -10.58 1.40 0.50
N ILE A 541 -10.38 1.78 1.77
CA ILE A 541 -9.04 1.86 2.38
C ILE A 541 -8.41 0.46 2.44
N PHE A 542 -9.17 -0.56 2.79
CA PHE A 542 -8.69 -1.94 2.76
C PHE A 542 -8.23 -2.34 1.35
N LYS A 543 -9.09 -2.17 0.33
CA LYS A 543 -8.76 -2.53 -1.06
C LYS A 543 -7.55 -1.76 -1.60
N GLN A 544 -7.48 -0.45 -1.34
CA GLN A 544 -6.41 0.42 -1.87
C GLN A 544 -5.09 0.32 -1.10
N ASN A 545 -5.15 0.23 0.24
CA ASN A 545 -3.97 0.36 1.09
C ASN A 545 -3.66 -0.87 1.95
N GLY A 546 -4.56 -1.86 2.01
CA GLY A 546 -4.40 -3.05 2.87
C GLY A 546 -4.50 -2.75 4.36
N ILE A 547 -5.10 -1.63 4.75
CA ILE A 547 -5.21 -1.25 6.17
C ILE A 547 -6.51 -1.80 6.73
N VAL A 548 -6.40 -2.48 7.87
CA VAL A 548 -7.50 -3.06 8.64
C VAL A 548 -7.37 -2.66 10.11
N SER A 549 -8.47 -2.69 10.86
CA SER A 549 -8.46 -2.34 12.29
C SER A 549 -7.59 -3.30 13.10
N LYS A 550 -7.78 -4.61 12.92
CA LYS A 550 -6.95 -5.66 13.55
C LYS A 550 -5.71 -5.92 12.70
N ARG A 551 -4.64 -5.15 12.92
CA ARG A 551 -3.34 -5.30 12.26
C ARG A 551 -2.20 -5.36 13.25
N HIS A 552 -1.08 -5.95 12.84
CA HIS A 552 0.10 -6.16 13.67
C HIS A 552 0.71 -4.83 14.15
N LEU A 553 1.27 -4.81 15.36
CA LEU A 553 1.92 -3.62 15.94
C LEU A 553 2.95 -2.98 14.99
N MET A 554 3.75 -3.78 14.30
CA MET A 554 4.73 -3.27 13.31
C MET A 554 4.10 -2.40 12.24
N HIS A 555 2.87 -2.70 11.80
CA HIS A 555 2.15 -1.86 10.86
C HIS A 555 1.70 -0.55 11.51
N ARG A 556 1.23 -0.58 12.77
CA ARG A 556 0.86 0.64 13.51
C ARG A 556 2.06 1.57 13.75
N LEU A 557 3.22 1.01 14.10
CA LEU A 557 4.45 1.78 14.25
C LEU A 557 4.86 2.42 12.91
N LYS A 558 4.78 1.65 11.82
CA LYS A 558 5.02 2.15 10.46
C LYS A 558 4.06 3.28 10.07
N ASP A 559 2.76 3.14 10.36
CA ASP A 559 1.76 4.18 10.09
C ASP A 559 2.10 5.49 10.83
N ARG A 560 2.74 5.39 12.00
CA ARG A 560 3.23 6.51 12.82
C ARG A 560 4.63 6.97 12.44
N LYS A 561 5.25 6.40 11.40
CA LYS A 561 6.63 6.65 10.96
C LYS A 561 7.66 6.41 12.07
N ILE A 562 7.40 5.38 12.87
CA ILE A 562 8.31 4.85 13.89
C ILE A 562 8.89 3.55 13.32
N SER A 563 10.20 3.51 13.13
CA SER A 563 10.91 2.33 12.63
C SER A 563 11.80 1.75 13.72
N LEU A 564 12.01 0.43 13.72
CA LEU A 564 12.86 -0.24 14.72
C LEU A 564 14.26 0.37 14.76
N LEU A 565 14.92 0.52 13.61
CA LEU A 565 16.23 1.16 13.57
C LEU A 565 16.19 2.64 14.03
N GLY A 566 15.05 3.32 13.87
CA GLY A 566 14.87 4.69 14.36
C GLY A 566 14.62 4.78 15.86
N LEU A 567 14.25 3.67 16.50
CA LEU A 567 14.04 3.53 17.93
C LEU A 567 15.33 3.29 18.71
N VAL A 568 16.43 3.02 18.01
CA VAL A 568 17.67 2.56 18.62
C VAL A 568 18.82 3.40 18.08
N GLY A 569 19.07 4.53 18.72
CA GLY A 569 20.26 5.36 18.49
C GLY A 569 21.48 4.89 19.28
N ASP A 570 22.57 5.64 19.20
CA ASP A 570 23.73 5.42 20.07
C ASP A 570 23.29 5.59 21.54
N CYS A 571 23.60 4.60 22.38
CA CYS A 571 23.34 4.63 23.82
C CYS A 571 24.66 4.80 24.59
N THR A 572 24.57 5.32 25.81
CA THR A 572 25.69 5.32 26.77
C THR A 572 26.03 3.92 27.29
N CYS A 573 25.21 2.93 26.95
CA CYS A 573 25.33 1.53 27.38
C CYS A 573 26.37 0.70 26.63
N GLY A 574 27.07 1.28 25.64
CA GLY A 574 28.12 0.57 24.88
C GLY A 574 27.61 -0.50 23.91
N LEU A 575 26.31 -0.82 23.90
CA LEU A 575 25.69 -1.71 22.92
C LEU A 575 25.52 -1.01 21.57
N ALA A 576 25.86 -1.72 20.50
CA ALA A 576 25.61 -1.22 19.16
C ALA A 576 24.10 -1.20 18.87
N GLY A 577 23.61 -0.17 18.19
CA GLY A 577 22.18 -0.05 17.84
C GLY A 577 21.64 -1.24 17.04
N SER A 578 22.50 -1.96 16.31
CA SER A 578 22.14 -3.22 15.64
C SER A 578 21.82 -4.37 16.61
N GLN A 579 22.54 -4.45 17.74
CA GLN A 579 22.30 -5.46 18.78
C GLN A 579 20.97 -5.20 19.48
N LEU A 580 20.74 -3.95 19.88
CA LEU A 580 19.50 -3.52 20.52
C LEU A 580 18.29 -3.66 19.58
N THR A 581 18.43 -3.34 18.29
CA THR A 581 17.38 -3.58 17.28
C THR A 581 17.02 -5.07 17.21
N ARG A 582 18.03 -5.95 17.20
CA ARG A 582 17.85 -7.41 17.17
C ARG A 582 17.18 -7.94 18.43
N ALA A 583 17.42 -7.31 19.58
CA ALA A 583 16.76 -7.67 20.84
C ALA A 583 15.31 -7.15 20.93
N LEU A 584 15.05 -5.97 20.36
CA LEU A 584 13.74 -5.32 20.40
C LEU A 584 12.72 -6.00 19.46
N GLU A 585 13.14 -6.45 18.27
CA GLU A 585 12.22 -7.04 17.29
C GLU A 585 11.45 -8.26 17.84
N PRO A 586 12.07 -9.27 18.47
CA PRO A 586 11.35 -10.39 19.09
C PRO A 586 10.37 -9.95 20.18
N LEU A 587 10.73 -8.94 20.98
CA LEU A 587 9.86 -8.40 22.03
C LEU A 587 8.59 -7.80 21.43
N LEU A 588 8.71 -7.03 20.35
CA LEU A 588 7.56 -6.41 19.69
C LEU A 588 6.70 -7.39 18.90
N MET A 589 7.21 -8.61 18.69
CA MET A 589 6.45 -9.70 18.13
C MET A 589 5.74 -10.54 19.22
N ASP A 590 6.20 -10.49 20.48
CA ASP A 590 5.55 -11.17 21.60
C ASP A 590 4.18 -10.54 21.93
N PRO A 591 3.09 -11.33 22.06
CA PRO A 591 1.75 -10.77 22.25
C PRO A 591 1.60 -9.87 23.49
N ALA A 592 2.26 -10.18 24.60
CA ALA A 592 2.12 -9.40 25.83
C ALA A 592 2.83 -8.04 25.71
N ARG A 593 4.04 -8.04 25.12
CA ARG A 593 4.83 -6.81 24.95
C ARG A 593 4.29 -5.97 23.79
N ALA A 594 3.77 -6.61 22.75
CA ALA A 594 3.03 -5.91 21.70
C ALA A 594 1.79 -5.21 22.28
N GLY A 595 0.99 -5.90 23.11
CA GLY A 595 -0.18 -5.33 23.77
C GLY A 595 0.16 -4.14 24.69
N PHE A 596 1.29 -4.20 25.41
CA PHE A 596 1.81 -3.08 26.19
C PHE A 596 2.09 -1.85 25.32
N VAL A 597 2.78 -2.02 24.18
CA VAL A 597 3.06 -0.90 23.27
C VAL A 597 1.78 -0.39 22.59
N GLU A 598 0.84 -1.26 22.24
CA GLU A 598 -0.47 -0.85 21.71
C GLU A 598 -1.25 0.01 22.71
N ALA A 599 -1.22 -0.34 24.00
CA ALA A 599 -1.79 0.50 25.06
C ALA A 599 -1.05 1.84 25.17
N ALA A 600 0.28 1.82 25.09
CA ALA A 600 1.10 3.04 25.10
C ALA A 600 0.75 3.99 23.94
N LEU A 601 0.44 3.47 22.75
CA LEU A 601 -0.02 4.27 21.60
C LEU A 601 -1.33 5.01 21.93
N ALA A 602 -2.30 4.33 22.54
CA ALA A 602 -3.58 4.93 22.92
C ALA A 602 -3.42 5.97 24.04
N ILE A 603 -2.62 5.65 25.08
CA ILE A 603 -2.33 6.56 26.20
C ILE A 603 -1.57 7.77 25.68
N SER A 604 -0.63 7.60 24.75
CA SER A 604 0.11 8.70 24.12
C SER A 604 -0.82 9.65 23.39
N ASP A 605 -1.73 9.13 22.55
CA ASP A 605 -2.72 9.96 21.85
C ASP A 605 -3.65 10.68 22.86
N GLY A 606 -3.96 10.07 24.01
CA GLY A 606 -4.76 10.68 25.08
C GLY A 606 -4.01 11.78 25.85
N TYR A 607 -2.76 11.53 26.23
CA TYR A 607 -1.90 12.45 26.96
C TYR A 607 -1.60 13.72 26.16
N GLU A 608 -1.24 13.57 24.88
CA GLU A 608 -0.98 14.71 23.99
C GLU A 608 -2.22 15.60 23.79
N ARG A 609 -3.43 15.07 24.02
CA ARG A 609 -4.70 15.81 23.99
C ARG A 609 -5.18 16.30 25.36
N GLY A 610 -4.41 16.05 26.43
CA GLY A 610 -4.80 16.38 27.81
C GLY A 610 -5.93 15.52 28.37
N LEU A 611 -6.30 14.41 27.73
CA LEU A 611 -7.31 13.46 28.22
C LEU A 611 -6.74 12.48 29.26
N VAL A 612 -5.41 12.33 29.27
CA VAL A 612 -4.66 11.65 30.32
C VAL A 612 -3.74 12.69 30.93
N SER A 613 -3.89 13.00 32.22
CA SER A 613 -3.15 14.07 32.90
C SER A 613 -2.01 13.57 33.78
N ASP A 614 -2.11 12.34 34.30
CA ASP A 614 -1.13 11.74 35.20
C ASP A 614 -0.62 10.42 34.61
N LEU A 615 0.70 10.30 34.50
CA LEU A 615 1.39 9.13 33.94
C LEU A 615 1.96 8.20 35.01
N THR A 616 1.74 8.46 36.30
CA THR A 616 2.29 7.66 37.42
C THR A 616 1.94 6.17 37.27
N GLY A 617 0.67 5.85 37.02
CA GLY A 617 0.23 4.46 36.82
C GLY A 617 0.86 3.80 35.59
N PHE A 618 1.06 4.58 34.51
CA PHE A 618 1.73 4.07 33.31
C PHE A 618 3.24 3.86 33.54
N SER A 619 3.89 4.74 34.32
CA SER A 619 5.29 4.61 34.73
C SER A 619 5.52 3.31 35.51
N MET A 620 4.66 3.00 36.49
CA MET A 620 4.75 1.74 37.24
C MET A 620 4.63 0.51 36.34
N TRP A 621 3.81 0.58 35.28
CA TRP A 621 3.70 -0.49 34.30
C TRP A 621 4.95 -0.60 33.42
N CYS A 622 5.57 0.52 33.05
CA CYS A 622 6.86 0.55 32.37
C CYS A 622 7.93 -0.16 33.21
N ASP A 623 8.05 0.18 34.50
CA ASP A 623 9.04 -0.41 35.41
C ASP A 623 8.88 -1.93 35.54
N ARG A 624 7.63 -2.39 35.73
CA ARG A 624 7.33 -3.83 35.79
C ARG A 624 7.67 -4.54 34.49
N THR A 625 7.30 -3.96 33.35
CA THR A 625 7.59 -4.54 32.04
C THR A 625 9.09 -4.67 31.81
N ALA A 626 9.85 -3.65 32.18
CA ALA A 626 11.31 -3.66 32.06
C ALA A 626 11.93 -4.76 32.94
N ALA A 627 11.49 -4.87 34.20
CA ALA A 627 11.95 -5.91 35.13
C ALA A 627 11.60 -7.33 34.66
N ASP A 628 10.39 -7.53 34.13
CA ASP A 628 9.94 -8.81 33.59
C ASP A 628 10.78 -9.27 32.39
N ILE A 629 11.24 -8.34 31.55
CA ILE A 629 12.13 -8.64 30.42
C ILE A 629 13.56 -8.94 30.91
N ALA A 630 14.04 -8.19 31.89
CA ALA A 630 15.37 -8.38 32.49
C ALA A 630 15.48 -9.68 33.30
N GLY A 631 14.36 -10.23 33.79
CA GLY A 631 14.34 -11.35 34.74
C GLY A 631 14.60 -10.94 36.18
N GLY A 632 14.46 -9.65 36.51
CA GLY A 632 14.76 -9.08 37.82
C GLY A 632 14.69 -7.55 37.83
N PRO A 633 14.87 -6.89 38.99
CA PRO A 633 14.82 -5.43 39.08
C PRO A 633 15.95 -4.78 38.29
N ILE A 634 15.65 -3.66 37.62
CA ILE A 634 16.64 -2.88 36.90
C ILE A 634 17.27 -1.86 37.85
N THR A 635 18.56 -2.03 38.16
CA THR A 635 19.30 -1.19 39.10
C THR A 635 19.96 0.04 38.46
N SER A 636 20.15 0.04 37.15
CA SER A 636 20.85 1.11 36.43
C SER A 636 20.22 1.31 35.04
N PRO A 637 19.12 2.07 34.96
CA PRO A 637 18.48 2.35 33.68
C PRO A 637 19.34 3.25 32.81
N VAL A 638 19.39 2.91 31.52
CA VAL A 638 20.03 3.64 30.44
C VAL A 638 19.02 4.60 29.82
N ASP A 639 19.45 5.83 29.54
CA ASP A 639 18.69 6.76 28.72
C ASP A 639 19.01 6.53 27.24
N PHE A 640 17.99 6.22 26.45
CA PHE A 640 18.14 5.94 25.02
C PHE A 640 17.89 7.19 24.18
N SER A 641 18.76 7.38 23.18
CA SER A 641 18.58 8.41 22.16
C SER A 641 17.76 7.87 20.99
N TYR A 642 16.84 8.69 20.49
CA TYR A 642 15.92 8.34 19.41
C TYR A 642 16.17 9.21 18.18
N SER A 643 16.04 8.63 16.98
CA SER A 643 16.21 9.37 15.71
C SER A 643 15.19 10.51 15.50
N ARG A 644 14.08 10.46 16.24
CA ARG A 644 13.03 11.47 16.30
C ARG A 644 12.56 11.65 17.74
N THR A 645 12.12 12.86 18.07
CA THR A 645 11.47 13.14 19.35
C THR A 645 10.18 12.33 19.45
N LEU A 646 10.17 11.35 20.36
CA LEU A 646 8.98 10.58 20.70
C LEU A 646 8.12 11.37 21.71
N PRO A 647 6.79 11.24 21.67
CA PRO A 647 5.92 11.66 22.76
C PRO A 647 6.36 11.01 24.08
N PRO A 648 6.18 11.68 25.23
CA PRO A 648 6.67 11.20 26.53
C PRO A 648 6.25 9.76 26.84
N VAL A 649 4.98 9.41 26.63
CA VAL A 649 4.43 8.07 26.88
C VAL A 649 5.11 7.01 26.02
N LEU A 650 5.35 7.30 24.73
CA LEU A 650 6.03 6.35 23.85
C LEU A 650 7.50 6.22 24.20
N LYS A 651 8.17 7.31 24.60
CA LYS A 651 9.54 7.25 25.12
C LYS A 651 9.61 6.33 26.34
N MET A 652 8.73 6.51 27.33
CA MET A 652 8.68 5.64 28.52
C MET A 652 8.50 4.16 28.15
N ALA A 653 7.58 3.85 27.22
CA ALA A 653 7.31 2.49 26.80
C ALA A 653 8.52 1.84 26.10
N PHE A 654 9.16 2.54 25.17
CA PHE A 654 10.33 2.01 24.47
C PHE A 654 11.57 1.95 25.36
N ASP A 655 11.77 2.92 26.25
CA ASP A 655 12.83 2.90 27.25
C ASP A 655 12.68 1.67 28.16
N ALA A 656 11.47 1.31 28.57
CA ALA A 656 11.22 0.11 29.36
C ALA A 656 11.63 -1.18 28.62
N LEU A 657 11.24 -1.32 27.34
CA LEU A 657 11.61 -2.49 26.54
C LEU A 657 13.12 -2.57 26.32
N LEU A 658 13.77 -1.46 26.00
CA LEU A 658 15.20 -1.40 25.72
C LEU A 658 16.04 -1.62 26.98
N ASN A 659 15.64 -1.03 28.11
CA ASN A 659 16.30 -1.26 29.40
C ASN A 659 16.21 -2.72 29.84
N GLY A 660 15.02 -3.33 29.72
CA GLY A 660 14.85 -4.74 30.00
C GLY A 660 15.73 -5.63 29.10
N ALA A 661 15.77 -5.32 27.80
CA ALA A 661 16.60 -6.05 26.84
C ALA A 661 18.10 -5.92 27.14
N ALA A 662 18.58 -4.70 27.42
CA ALA A 662 19.98 -4.42 27.73
C ALA A 662 20.42 -5.16 29.02
N ALA A 663 19.65 -5.06 30.10
CA ALA A 663 19.94 -5.75 31.35
C ALA A 663 19.99 -7.28 31.19
N ARG A 664 19.09 -7.85 30.38
CA ARG A 664 19.11 -9.28 30.06
C ARG A 664 20.39 -9.67 29.31
N MET A 665 20.85 -8.85 28.37
CA MET A 665 22.08 -9.12 27.61
C MET A 665 23.32 -9.05 28.51
N ASP A 666 23.40 -8.07 29.41
CA ASP A 666 24.51 -7.94 30.36
C ASP A 666 24.59 -9.13 31.33
N SER A 667 23.43 -9.62 31.80
CA SER A 667 23.37 -10.81 32.66
C SER A 667 23.84 -12.08 31.94
N ALA A 668 23.52 -12.23 30.65
CA ALA A 668 23.97 -13.34 29.83
C ALA A 668 25.47 -13.29 29.53
N ALA A 669 26.02 -12.09 29.35
CA ALA A 669 27.46 -11.87 29.17
C ALA A 669 28.26 -12.11 30.46
N SER A 670 27.66 -11.86 31.63
CA SER A 670 28.29 -12.11 32.94
C SER A 670 28.27 -13.57 33.38
N ALA A 671 27.47 -14.41 32.72
CA ALA A 671 27.31 -15.83 33.03
C ALA A 671 28.13 -16.75 32.09
N GLN A 672 28.79 -16.18 31.07
CA GLN A 672 29.76 -16.83 30.19
C GLN A 672 31.18 -16.47 30.65
#